data_AF-A0A2W5U5S8-F1
#
_entry.id   AF-A0A2W5U5S8-F1
#
_cell.length_a   1.000
_cell.length_b   1.000
_cell.length_c   1.000
_cell.angle_alpha   90.00
_cell.angle_beta   90.00
_cell.angle_gamma   90.00
#
_symmetry.space_group_name_H-M   'P 1'
#
loop_
_entity.id
_entity.type
_entity.pdbx_description
1 polymer ?
#
loop_
_entity_poly.entity_id
_entity_poly.type
_entity_poly.pdbx_seq_one_letter_code
_entity_poly.pdbx_strand_id
1 'polypeptide(L)'
;MPSALRSPNLIWHPGLARDARPLRADGPISGSPFTTRGAALQAATAARKNDAVTFLIEHGPEGFTVHRYGENARTHVDGHELRFEGPQKAETWLLDATGALHKLANSRFVKSTERDFFQPAAVTGGRKLPSVPAEKQVNHGRNVTWTPRFAFRPGRDIEQLVDVMKWVQHTLPPDVKVKAVGARHAWSPAAATDGVLIHPEGLEFTEAVEGHPELLRVGSGTRVRDLNQTLWQRGQSLPVLGGFDGQTVGGVLPTGTHGSVLSRASLAEELVRSIDLVTPAGEKVRLEPSNGITDAAAFARSNPGWKLIKSDDAFNAGLINVGTFGVVHSYVLAPVPRFHMKEVRTLTTGAEAERILRGGNLTKLMQTDDTGEPTAKFPGHPDRAYHLELLWNPHSDKLVVTSRQPLPEGASEKLRGTAGDDARPSRDLFRTLTVPEEFGRPRWAVALFDELHAVVGTVNDVSNELFPSQAPKQVDRLLEMMPDPGGFIGRSYTVFNIGDGANQLPAQSATISVPIAHDQYLEAMDVLRQTAKQYAAEHGQYQTGPISLRFVKGSKALLGDPVDVCKFEIIFSGNDKADQAHAKALTAAYTKALAAKFGNDVRFHFGQLAPEGFDSKARLNATLPGFGKFQDVRRQFDPSGRMLNAWQEQMFG
;
A
#
# COMPACT_ATOMS: atom_id res chain seq x y z
N MET A 1 -3.34 37.74 54.20
CA MET A 1 -2.14 36.91 54.45
C MET A 1 -2.34 35.57 53.78
N PRO A 2 -1.43 35.09 52.94
CA PRO A 2 -1.52 33.73 52.41
C PRO A 2 -1.11 32.76 53.52
N SER A 3 -2.00 31.81 53.84
CA SER A 3 -1.62 30.64 54.63
C SER A 3 -0.60 29.84 53.81
N ALA A 4 0.58 29.61 54.39
CA ALA A 4 1.61 28.77 53.81
C ALA A 4 1.02 27.38 53.54
N LEU A 5 0.93 27.00 52.26
CA LEU A 5 0.76 25.62 51.84
C LEU A 5 1.95 24.84 52.42
N ARG A 6 1.70 24.00 53.42
CA ARG A 6 2.69 23.05 53.91
C ARG A 6 3.04 22.10 52.76
N SER A 7 4.33 21.90 52.53
CA SER A 7 4.86 20.94 51.56
C SER A 7 4.23 19.55 51.79
N PRO A 8 3.70 18.88 50.74
CA PRO A 8 3.24 17.51 50.88
C PRO A 8 4.43 16.57 51.01
N ASN A 9 4.31 15.65 51.95
CA ASN A 9 5.28 14.64 52.32
C ASN A 9 4.72 13.27 51.87
N LEU A 10 5.48 12.49 51.09
CA LEU A 10 5.03 11.22 50.50
C LEU A 10 5.74 10.05 51.20
N ILE A 11 4.98 9.08 51.73
CA ILE A 11 5.49 7.93 52.50
C ILE A 11 5.04 6.62 51.82
N TRP A 12 5.95 5.66 51.61
CA TRP A 12 5.72 4.39 50.88
C TRP A 12 5.67 3.13 51.77
N HIS A 13 4.87 2.10 51.39
CA HIS A 13 4.74 0.79 52.07
C HIS A 13 5.11 -0.44 51.21
N PRO A 14 5.73 -1.52 51.77
CA PRO A 14 6.65 -2.40 51.02
C PRO A 14 6.08 -3.68 50.36
N GLY A 15 4.78 -3.82 50.16
CA GLY A 15 4.14 -5.15 50.02
C GLY A 15 4.04 -5.84 48.65
N LEU A 16 4.41 -5.25 47.51
CA LEU A 16 3.91 -5.70 46.18
C LEU A 16 4.96 -5.96 45.08
N ALA A 17 6.22 -6.27 45.40
CA ALA A 17 7.25 -6.56 44.38
C ALA A 17 8.08 -7.82 44.68
N ARG A 18 7.67 -8.95 44.09
CA ARG A 18 8.48 -10.16 43.81
C ARG A 18 8.22 -10.40 42.30
N ASP A 19 9.11 -10.26 41.33
CA ASP A 19 10.50 -10.72 41.21
C ASP A 19 11.21 -9.99 40.05
N ALA A 20 12.25 -9.21 40.33
CA ALA A 20 13.16 -8.70 39.29
C ALA A 20 14.62 -8.74 39.77
N ARG A 21 15.54 -9.33 38.99
CA ARG A 21 16.96 -9.51 39.35
C ARG A 21 17.86 -8.37 38.83
N PRO A 22 18.97 -8.02 39.52
CA PRO A 22 19.83 -6.89 39.16
C PRO A 22 21.05 -7.27 38.30
N LEU A 23 21.52 -6.33 37.46
CA LEU A 23 22.80 -6.41 36.74
C LEU A 23 23.77 -5.35 37.30
N ARG A 24 25.02 -5.80 37.54
CA ARG A 24 26.09 -5.13 38.28
C ARG A 24 26.79 -4.02 37.48
N ALA A 25 27.24 -2.98 38.18
CA ALA A 25 28.28 -2.04 37.75
C ALA A 25 29.28 -1.84 38.91
N ASP A 26 30.57 -1.78 38.57
CA ASP A 26 31.71 -1.85 39.48
C ASP A 26 31.99 -0.52 40.21
N GLY A 27 32.06 -0.56 41.55
CA GLY A 27 32.50 0.57 42.42
C GLY A 27 31.64 0.74 43.69
N PRO A 28 32.23 1.03 44.88
CA PRO A 28 31.59 0.70 46.16
C PRO A 28 30.52 1.71 46.58
N ILE A 29 29.31 1.20 46.70
CA ILE A 29 28.20 1.77 47.48
C ILE A 29 28.30 1.18 48.90
N SER A 30 28.28 2.02 49.94
CA SER A 30 27.93 1.60 51.30
C SER A 30 27.45 2.81 52.11
N GLY A 31 26.22 2.88 52.65
CA GLY A 31 25.08 1.94 52.60
C GLY A 31 23.80 2.69 53.01
N SER A 32 22.57 2.33 52.66
CA SER A 32 22.00 1.21 51.89
C SER A 32 20.63 1.67 51.32
N PRO A 33 20.07 1.01 50.29
CA PRO A 33 19.62 1.68 49.05
C PRO A 33 18.16 1.36 48.61
N PHE A 34 17.69 2.05 47.55
CA PHE A 34 16.36 1.94 46.91
C PHE A 34 15.95 0.51 46.49
N THR A 35 14.65 0.20 46.47
CA THR A 35 14.13 -1.19 46.35
C THR A 35 13.75 -1.67 44.93
N THR A 36 13.56 -0.80 43.91
CA THR A 36 13.49 -1.22 42.48
C THR A 36 13.97 -0.12 41.49
N ARG A 37 14.30 -0.52 40.25
CA ARG A 37 15.15 0.23 39.27
C ARG A 37 14.54 1.49 38.62
N GLY A 38 13.22 1.63 38.55
CA GLY A 38 12.60 2.89 38.08
C GLY A 38 12.74 4.04 39.08
N ALA A 39 12.79 3.71 40.37
CA ALA A 39 12.73 4.65 41.48
C ALA A 39 13.99 5.50 41.67
N ALA A 40 15.13 5.07 41.13
CA ALA A 40 16.35 5.87 41.10
C ALA A 40 16.49 6.69 39.80
N LEU A 41 15.81 6.32 38.70
CA LEU A 41 16.07 6.90 37.38
C LEU A 41 15.48 8.31 37.20
N GLN A 42 14.40 8.63 37.93
CA GLN A 42 13.86 10.00 38.01
C GLN A 42 14.60 10.89 39.00
N ALA A 43 15.38 10.31 39.94
CA ALA A 43 16.08 11.07 40.97
C ALA A 43 17.22 11.97 40.42
N ALA A 44 17.59 11.89 39.13
CA ALA A 44 18.81 12.53 38.64
C ALA A 44 18.75 13.23 37.27
N THR A 45 17.62 13.30 36.56
CA THR A 45 17.53 14.21 35.38
C THR A 45 17.54 15.69 35.80
N ALA A 46 17.54 15.96 37.11
CA ALA A 46 17.86 17.24 37.71
C ALA A 46 19.19 17.18 38.50
N ALA A 47 20.32 16.98 37.82
CA ALA A 47 21.59 17.51 38.31
C ALA A 47 22.43 18.10 37.15
N ARG A 48 22.12 19.38 36.82
CA ARG A 48 22.72 20.35 35.84
C ARG A 48 21.95 20.44 34.50
N LYS A 49 21.56 21.60 33.95
CA LYS A 49 21.72 23.05 34.25
C LYS A 49 20.63 23.81 33.45
N ASN A 50 19.94 24.76 34.11
CA ASN A 50 19.06 25.85 33.62
C ASN A 50 17.84 25.49 32.73
N ASP A 51 16.65 25.89 33.18
CA ASP A 51 15.33 25.89 32.49
C ASP A 51 14.60 24.55 32.26
N ALA A 52 14.66 23.60 33.20
CA ALA A 52 13.92 22.33 33.10
C ALA A 52 12.62 22.31 33.93
N VAL A 53 11.53 21.87 33.30
CA VAL A 53 10.23 21.59 33.90
C VAL A 53 10.21 20.15 34.45
N THR A 54 9.92 19.97 35.74
CA THR A 54 9.87 18.64 36.38
C THR A 54 8.44 18.08 36.32
N PHE A 55 8.30 16.81 35.95
CA PHE A 55 7.02 16.10 35.93
C PHE A 55 7.02 14.93 36.93
N LEU A 56 5.98 14.83 37.76
CA LEU A 56 5.66 13.66 38.59
C LEU A 56 4.46 12.94 37.98
N ILE A 57 4.50 11.61 37.88
CA ILE A 57 3.41 10.80 37.32
C ILE A 57 2.99 9.78 38.36
N GLU A 58 1.77 9.90 38.87
CA GLU A 58 1.16 8.96 39.83
C GLU A 58 0.18 8.02 39.09
N HIS A 59 0.16 6.75 39.46
CA HIS A 59 -0.73 5.74 38.88
C HIS A 59 -1.84 5.37 39.87
N GLY A 60 -3.10 5.59 39.48
CA GLY A 60 -4.29 5.28 40.27
C GLY A 60 -5.23 4.29 39.58
N PRO A 61 -6.33 3.87 40.24
CA PRO A 61 -7.26 2.87 39.71
C PRO A 61 -7.95 3.26 38.39
N GLU A 62 -8.01 4.57 38.10
CA GLU A 62 -8.72 5.12 36.92
C GLU A 62 -7.79 5.79 35.89
N GLY A 63 -6.46 5.74 36.07
CA GLY A 63 -5.51 6.30 35.12
C GLY A 63 -4.26 6.92 35.76
N PHE A 64 -3.58 7.81 35.01
CA PHE A 64 -2.38 8.51 35.46
C PHE A 64 -2.70 9.95 35.87
N THR A 65 -2.06 10.44 36.93
CA THR A 65 -2.07 11.84 37.35
C THR A 65 -0.69 12.45 37.10
N VAL A 66 -0.60 13.49 36.27
CA VAL A 66 0.67 14.18 35.96
C VAL A 66 0.72 15.52 36.70
N HIS A 67 1.78 15.76 37.48
CA HIS A 67 2.05 17.04 38.13
C HIS A 67 3.24 17.72 37.47
N ARG A 68 3.01 18.93 36.95
CA ARG A 68 4.07 19.79 36.39
C ARG A 68 4.56 20.78 37.45
N TYR A 69 5.87 20.88 37.64
CA TYR A 69 6.50 21.88 38.52
C TYR A 69 7.25 22.94 37.69
N GLY A 70 7.13 24.21 38.10
CA GLY A 70 7.62 25.37 37.34
C GLY A 70 9.15 25.50 37.30
N GLU A 71 9.64 26.39 36.43
CA GLU A 71 11.05 26.57 35.99
C GLU A 71 12.08 26.90 37.09
N ASN A 72 11.67 27.01 38.36
CA ASN A 72 12.56 27.31 39.49
C ASN A 72 12.35 26.37 40.70
N ALA A 73 11.65 25.25 40.52
CA ALA A 73 11.44 24.28 41.59
C ALA A 73 12.73 23.47 41.85
N ARG A 74 13.24 23.53 43.09
CA ARG A 74 14.36 22.70 43.54
C ARG A 74 13.82 21.41 44.15
N THR A 75 14.35 20.27 43.72
CA THR A 75 13.97 18.95 44.22
C THR A 75 15.01 18.48 45.24
N HIS A 76 14.54 18.08 46.42
CA HIS A 76 15.34 17.49 47.48
C HIS A 76 14.82 16.09 47.79
N VAL A 77 15.73 15.15 48.05
CA VAL A 77 15.41 13.79 48.48
C VAL A 77 15.86 13.64 49.93
N ASP A 78 14.93 13.36 50.83
CA ASP A 78 15.18 13.16 52.26
C ASP A 78 14.61 11.79 52.68
N GLY A 79 15.47 10.78 52.74
CA GLY A 79 15.06 9.39 53.01
C GLY A 79 14.14 8.83 51.91
N HIS A 80 12.91 8.46 52.28
CA HIS A 80 11.86 7.97 51.35
C HIS A 80 10.96 9.08 50.81
N GLU A 81 11.30 10.34 51.08
CA GLU A 81 10.45 11.50 50.84
C GLU A 81 11.06 12.41 49.76
N LEU A 82 10.28 12.79 48.76
CA LEU A 82 10.65 13.76 47.72
C LEU A 82 10.02 15.10 48.06
N ARG A 83 10.84 16.14 48.28
CA ARG A 83 10.40 17.51 48.61
C ARG A 83 10.70 18.49 47.49
N PHE A 84 9.77 19.41 47.22
CA PHE A 84 9.89 20.44 46.20
C PHE A 84 9.83 21.85 46.82
N GLU A 85 10.81 22.70 46.53
CA GLU A 85 10.88 24.10 47.00
C GLU A 85 10.85 25.09 45.82
N GLY A 86 9.89 26.02 45.82
CA GLY A 86 9.73 27.07 44.78
C GLY A 86 8.25 27.46 44.55
N PRO A 87 7.94 28.53 43.79
CA PRO A 87 6.57 28.93 43.52
C PRO A 87 5.80 27.83 42.79
N GLN A 88 4.81 27.25 43.48
CA GLN A 88 4.04 26.11 43.01
C GLN A 88 2.88 26.58 42.14
N LYS A 89 2.99 26.36 40.82
CA LYS A 89 1.80 26.16 39.97
C LYS A 89 1.77 24.68 39.62
N ALA A 90 1.28 23.87 40.54
CA ALA A 90 0.98 22.47 40.26
C ALA A 90 -0.21 22.44 39.30
N GLU A 91 0.01 21.96 38.07
CA GLU A 91 -1.07 21.66 37.13
C GLU A 91 -1.33 20.16 37.21
N THR A 92 -2.57 19.77 37.51
CA THR A 92 -3.01 18.38 37.60
C THR A 92 -3.61 17.96 36.27
N TRP A 93 -3.20 16.80 35.76
CA TRP A 93 -3.71 16.25 34.50
C TRP A 93 -4.17 14.81 34.67
N LEU A 94 -5.29 14.44 34.05
CA LEU A 94 -5.93 13.11 34.16
C LEU A 94 -5.88 12.40 32.80
N LEU A 95 -5.36 11.18 32.73
CA LEU A 95 -5.44 10.33 31.53
C LEU A 95 -6.65 9.39 31.65
N ASP A 96 -7.62 9.49 30.75
CA ASP A 96 -8.81 8.63 30.78
C ASP A 96 -8.63 7.29 30.04
N ALA A 97 -9.63 6.41 30.15
CA ALA A 97 -9.63 5.07 29.55
C ALA A 97 -9.58 5.06 28.01
N THR A 98 -9.72 6.21 27.35
CA THR A 98 -9.60 6.37 25.90
C THR A 98 -8.24 6.92 25.47
N GLY A 99 -7.36 7.24 26.42
CA GLY A 99 -6.05 7.85 26.18
C GLY A 99 -6.06 9.38 26.16
N ALA A 100 -7.20 10.04 26.45
CA ALA A 100 -7.27 11.50 26.44
C ALA A 100 -6.76 12.11 27.76
N LEU A 101 -5.94 13.16 27.65
CA LEU A 101 -5.38 13.90 28.79
C LEU A 101 -6.23 15.14 29.11
N HIS A 102 -6.60 15.34 30.38
CA HIS A 102 -7.48 16.42 30.84
C HIS A 102 -6.79 17.32 31.86
N LYS A 103 -6.65 18.63 31.58
CA LYS A 103 -6.11 19.61 32.53
C LYS A 103 -7.15 20.00 33.57
N LEU A 104 -6.80 19.93 34.85
CA LEU A 104 -7.60 20.49 35.95
C LEU A 104 -7.21 21.96 36.14
N ALA A 105 -8.08 22.88 35.71
CA ALA A 105 -7.95 24.31 35.97
C ALA A 105 -9.19 24.79 36.74
N ASN A 106 -9.01 25.34 37.95
CA ASN A 106 -10.09 25.90 38.78
C ASN A 106 -11.32 24.97 38.90
N SER A 107 -11.08 23.68 39.15
CA SER A 107 -12.12 22.65 39.30
C SER A 107 -12.98 22.41 38.05
N ARG A 108 -12.47 22.73 36.85
CA ARG A 108 -13.09 22.40 35.55
C ARG A 108 -12.09 21.71 34.63
N PHE A 109 -12.54 20.67 33.91
CA PHE A 109 -11.75 19.98 32.90
C PHE A 109 -11.64 20.85 31.64
N VAL A 110 -10.42 21.23 31.26
CA VAL A 110 -10.16 21.89 29.97
C VAL A 110 -9.63 20.82 29.01
N LYS A 111 -10.32 20.64 27.88
CA LYS A 111 -9.98 19.64 26.87
C LYS A 111 -8.70 20.07 26.15
N SER A 112 -7.57 19.50 26.54
CA SER A 112 -6.31 19.54 25.80
C SER A 112 -6.18 18.29 24.95
N THR A 113 -5.87 18.43 23.66
CA THR A 113 -5.64 17.26 22.81
C THR A 113 -4.25 16.67 23.08
N GLU A 114 -4.17 15.34 23.17
CA GLU A 114 -2.98 14.48 23.36
C GLU A 114 -1.73 14.90 22.53
N ARG A 115 -1.95 15.56 21.40
CA ARG A 115 -0.93 15.98 20.42
C ARG A 115 0.12 16.96 20.95
N ASP A 116 -0.14 17.66 22.04
CA ASP A 116 0.72 18.76 22.49
C ASP A 116 1.86 18.31 23.43
N PHE A 117 1.78 17.12 24.05
CA PHE A 117 2.76 16.65 25.05
C PHE A 117 3.73 15.58 24.54
N PHE A 118 3.34 14.76 23.56
CA PHE A 118 4.22 13.77 22.91
C PHE A 118 4.56 14.19 21.48
N GLN A 119 5.04 15.41 21.29
CA GLN A 119 5.83 15.69 20.10
C GLN A 119 7.09 14.80 20.19
N PRO A 120 7.49 14.07 19.14
CA PRO A 120 8.77 13.37 19.09
C PRO A 120 9.94 14.37 19.09
N ALA A 121 10.13 15.10 20.19
CA ALA A 121 11.29 15.94 20.46
C ALA A 121 12.48 15.09 20.93
N ALA A 122 12.31 13.77 21.03
CA ALA A 122 13.36 12.84 21.38
C ALA A 122 14.47 12.90 20.33
N VAL A 123 15.63 13.35 20.77
CA VAL A 123 16.88 13.26 20.03
C VAL A 123 17.37 11.83 20.15
N THR A 124 17.38 11.07 19.05
CA THR A 124 17.99 9.73 19.03
C THR A 124 19.36 9.86 18.38
N GLY A 125 20.44 9.54 19.10
CA GLY A 125 21.80 9.63 18.57
C GLY A 125 22.23 11.05 18.12
N GLY A 126 21.66 12.11 18.71
CA GLY A 126 21.97 13.50 18.33
C GLY A 126 21.12 14.08 17.20
N ARG A 127 20.24 13.29 16.56
CA ARG A 127 19.36 13.76 15.48
C ARG A 127 17.92 13.94 15.94
N LYS A 128 17.29 15.00 15.45
CA LYS A 128 15.84 15.24 15.60
C LYS A 128 15.09 14.26 14.70
N LEU A 129 14.09 13.59 15.25
CA LEU A 129 13.22 12.71 14.46
C LEU A 129 12.42 13.54 13.43
N PRO A 130 12.20 13.01 12.22
CA PRO A 130 11.47 13.70 11.15
C PRO A 130 9.94 13.64 11.39
N SER A 131 9.48 14.08 12.55
CA SER A 131 8.07 14.03 12.95
C SER A 131 7.22 15.01 12.13
N VAL A 132 6.00 14.59 11.79
CA VAL A 132 4.99 15.41 11.11
C VAL A 132 3.65 15.29 11.83
N PRO A 133 2.69 16.21 11.61
CA PRO A 133 1.36 16.10 12.20
C PRO A 133 0.69 14.75 11.89
N ALA A 134 0.20 14.08 12.93
CA ALA A 134 -0.50 12.80 12.82
C ALA A 134 -1.97 13.01 12.43
N GLU A 135 -2.23 13.25 11.15
CA GLU A 135 -3.55 13.61 10.62
C GLU A 135 -4.41 12.41 10.27
N LYS A 136 -5.75 12.61 10.29
CA LYS A 136 -6.72 11.63 9.80
C LYS A 136 -6.44 11.33 8.33
N GLN A 137 -6.35 10.05 8.00
CA GLN A 137 -6.14 9.54 6.66
C GLN A 137 -7.42 8.92 6.11
N VAL A 138 -7.61 9.06 4.80
CA VAL A 138 -8.67 8.42 4.03
C VAL A 138 -8.04 7.89 2.74
N ASN A 139 -8.34 6.65 2.38
CA ASN A 139 -7.85 6.08 1.13
C ASN A 139 -8.64 6.60 -0.09
N HIS A 140 -8.12 6.37 -1.29
CA HIS A 140 -8.72 6.80 -2.56
C HIS A 140 -10.17 6.31 -2.70
N GLY A 141 -10.42 5.04 -2.40
CA GLY A 141 -11.77 4.44 -2.40
C GLY A 141 -12.66 4.89 -1.23
N ARG A 142 -12.18 5.71 -0.30
CA ARG A 142 -12.89 6.18 0.91
C ARG A 142 -13.53 5.08 1.80
N ASN A 143 -13.18 3.82 1.58
CA ASN A 143 -13.68 2.67 2.33
C ASN A 143 -12.81 2.36 3.56
N VAL A 144 -11.63 2.97 3.67
CA VAL A 144 -10.74 2.86 4.83
C VAL A 144 -10.40 4.26 5.33
N THR A 145 -10.63 4.49 6.62
CA THR A 145 -10.30 5.72 7.33
C THR A 145 -9.58 5.35 8.61
N TRP A 146 -8.48 6.03 8.91
CA TRP A 146 -7.71 5.80 10.13
C TRP A 146 -7.05 7.09 10.61
N THR A 147 -6.67 7.14 11.88
CA THR A 147 -5.93 8.26 12.45
C THR A 147 -4.76 7.69 13.23
N PRO A 148 -3.51 7.88 12.79
CA PRO A 148 -2.36 7.42 13.55
C PRO A 148 -2.14 8.27 14.80
N ARG A 149 -1.52 7.69 15.82
CA ARG A 149 -1.04 8.40 17.01
C ARG A 149 0.20 9.24 16.71
N PHE A 150 1.12 8.70 15.90
CA PHE A 150 2.36 9.38 15.49
C PHE A 150 2.57 9.30 13.99
N ALA A 151 3.20 10.33 13.41
CA ALA A 151 3.56 10.32 12.00
C ALA A 151 4.99 10.85 11.78
N PHE A 152 5.71 10.22 10.85
CA PHE A 152 7.09 10.58 10.48
C PHE A 152 7.24 10.65 8.97
N ARG A 153 8.10 11.55 8.48
CA ARG A 153 8.44 11.69 7.05
C ARG A 153 9.98 11.63 6.89
N PRO A 154 10.60 10.45 7.01
CA PRO A 154 12.04 10.32 6.80
C PRO A 154 12.41 10.73 5.37
N GLY A 155 13.55 11.41 5.25
CA GLY A 155 14.18 11.77 3.98
C GLY A 155 15.07 10.66 3.43
N ARG A 156 15.77 10.96 2.34
CA ARG A 156 16.70 10.06 1.62
C ARG A 156 17.81 9.45 2.49
N ASP A 157 18.15 10.06 3.62
CA ASP A 157 19.06 9.43 4.59
C ASP A 157 18.33 8.31 5.33
N ILE A 158 18.64 7.06 4.98
CA ILE A 158 18.05 5.86 5.60
C ILE A 158 18.20 5.86 7.13
N GLU A 159 19.20 6.54 7.66
CA GLU A 159 19.41 6.60 9.10
C GLU A 159 18.30 7.37 9.83
N GLN A 160 17.58 8.28 9.16
CA GLN A 160 16.38 8.89 9.74
C GLN A 160 15.28 7.85 9.96
N LEU A 161 15.14 6.89 9.04
CA LEU A 161 14.22 5.78 9.20
C LEU A 161 14.68 4.83 10.32
N VAL A 162 15.98 4.56 10.41
CA VAL A 162 16.58 3.80 11.53
C VAL A 162 16.27 4.45 12.88
N ASP A 163 16.47 5.76 13.00
CA ASP A 163 16.18 6.50 14.24
C ASP A 163 14.71 6.42 14.63
N VAL A 164 13.80 6.54 13.65
CA VAL A 164 12.35 6.38 13.88
C VAL A 164 12.04 4.97 14.37
N MET A 165 12.53 3.93 13.69
CA MET A 165 12.24 2.55 14.09
C MET A 165 12.83 2.20 15.47
N LYS A 166 14.04 2.68 15.78
CA LYS A 166 14.64 2.56 17.11
C LYS A 166 13.85 3.32 18.16
N TRP A 167 13.40 4.55 17.87
CA TRP A 167 12.57 5.30 18.81
C TRP A 167 11.28 4.54 19.12
N VAL A 168 10.59 4.02 18.10
CA VAL A 168 9.39 3.18 18.27
C VAL A 168 9.71 1.97 19.15
N GLN A 169 10.78 1.25 18.85
CA GLN A 169 11.16 0.05 19.59
C GLN A 169 11.44 0.33 21.07
N HIS A 170 12.13 1.43 21.40
CA HIS A 170 12.53 1.75 22.77
C HIS A 170 11.45 2.48 23.58
N THR A 171 10.54 3.21 22.91
CA THR A 171 9.62 4.14 23.57
C THR A 171 8.18 3.62 23.59
N LEU A 172 7.78 2.83 22.59
CA LEU A 172 6.38 2.42 22.43
C LEU A 172 6.15 0.95 22.82
N PRO A 173 5.04 0.65 23.52
CA PRO A 173 4.63 -0.72 23.83
C PRO A 173 4.59 -1.64 22.60
N PRO A 174 4.96 -2.93 22.69
CA PRO A 174 5.06 -3.88 21.56
C PRO A 174 3.85 -3.95 20.61
N ASP A 175 2.65 -3.73 21.13
CA ASP A 175 1.37 -3.76 20.44
C ASP A 175 1.11 -2.50 19.58
N VAL A 176 1.84 -1.40 19.79
CA VAL A 176 1.74 -0.24 18.91
C VAL A 176 2.32 -0.57 17.54
N LYS A 177 1.46 -0.54 16.51
CA LYS A 177 1.79 -0.96 15.15
C LYS A 177 2.43 0.15 14.34
N VAL A 178 3.26 -0.22 13.37
CA VAL A 178 3.95 0.69 12.45
C VAL A 178 3.60 0.36 11.02
N LYS A 179 3.06 1.33 10.25
CA LYS A 179 2.77 1.15 8.82
C LYS A 179 3.35 2.29 8.00
N ALA A 180 3.83 1.96 6.80
CA ALA A 180 4.17 2.96 5.80
C ALA A 180 2.96 3.20 4.88
N VAL A 181 2.74 4.45 4.47
CA VAL A 181 1.64 4.81 3.55
C VAL A 181 2.14 5.66 2.40
N GLY A 182 1.98 5.14 1.18
CA GLY A 182 2.24 5.89 -0.05
C GLY A 182 1.04 6.76 -0.46
N ALA A 183 0.62 6.61 -1.71
CA ALA A 183 -0.46 7.42 -2.30
C ALA A 183 -1.88 7.13 -1.75
N ARG A 184 -2.03 6.19 -0.80
CA ARG A 184 -3.33 5.78 -0.23
C ARG A 184 -4.31 5.18 -1.25
N HIS A 185 -3.82 4.48 -2.27
CA HIS A 185 -4.66 3.88 -3.34
C HIS A 185 -5.06 2.42 -3.10
N ALA A 186 -4.60 1.77 -2.03
CA ALA A 186 -5.09 0.44 -1.69
C ALA A 186 -6.52 0.52 -1.14
N TRP A 187 -7.40 -0.39 -1.58
CA TRP A 187 -8.73 -0.59 -0.97
C TRP A 187 -8.66 -1.45 0.28
N SER A 188 -7.66 -2.32 0.38
CA SER A 188 -7.39 -3.06 1.61
C SER A 188 -6.86 -2.12 2.71
N PRO A 189 -7.04 -2.45 3.99
CA PRO A 189 -6.49 -1.66 5.10
C PRO A 189 -4.98 -1.89 5.27
N ALA A 190 -4.24 -2.34 4.25
CA ALA A 190 -2.82 -2.71 4.33
C ALA A 190 -1.90 -1.60 4.86
N ALA A 191 -2.28 -0.32 4.72
CA ALA A 191 -1.51 0.82 5.24
C ALA A 191 -2.13 1.46 6.51
N ALA A 192 -3.30 0.98 6.96
CA ALA A 192 -4.04 1.57 8.07
C ALA A 192 -3.41 1.20 9.41
N THR A 193 -3.34 2.19 10.32
CA THR A 193 -2.88 2.00 11.70
C THR A 193 -3.35 3.16 12.56
N ASP A 194 -3.65 2.88 13.82
CA ASP A 194 -3.84 3.85 14.90
C ASP A 194 -2.54 4.15 15.66
N GLY A 195 -1.45 3.45 15.34
CA GLY A 195 -0.12 3.60 15.94
C GLY A 195 0.75 4.61 15.20
N VAL A 196 1.80 4.13 14.55
CA VAL A 196 2.83 4.96 13.90
C VAL A 196 2.72 4.86 12.39
N LEU A 197 2.58 6.02 11.73
CA LEU A 197 2.52 6.15 10.29
C LEU A 197 3.84 6.71 9.73
N ILE A 198 4.37 6.07 8.70
CA ILE A 198 5.57 6.54 8.01
C ILE A 198 5.21 6.97 6.59
N HIS A 199 5.43 8.25 6.30
CA HIS A 199 5.25 8.84 4.98
C HIS A 199 6.55 8.71 4.17
N PRO A 200 6.53 7.99 3.04
CA PRO A 200 7.71 7.82 2.20
C PRO A 200 7.93 9.02 1.28
N GLU A 201 7.16 10.12 1.35
CA GLU A 201 7.31 11.30 0.49
C GLU A 201 8.72 11.93 0.55
N GLY A 202 9.46 11.76 1.65
CA GLY A 202 10.87 12.17 1.73
C GLY A 202 11.85 11.24 0.99
N LEU A 203 11.36 10.12 0.46
CA LEU A 203 12.08 9.07 -0.27
C LEU A 203 11.79 9.13 -1.78
N GLU A 204 11.58 10.32 -2.32
CA GLU A 204 11.37 10.57 -3.75
C GLU A 204 12.72 10.81 -4.44
N PHE A 205 13.39 9.73 -4.86
CA PHE A 205 14.64 9.82 -5.60
C PHE A 205 14.81 8.64 -6.57
N THR A 206 15.61 8.89 -7.61
CA THR A 206 16.02 7.89 -8.60
C THR A 206 17.48 8.14 -8.95
N GLU A 207 18.33 7.12 -8.85
CA GLU A 207 19.78 7.22 -9.11
C GLU A 207 20.29 5.99 -9.86
N ALA A 208 21.32 6.16 -10.68
CA ALA A 208 22.00 5.03 -11.33
C ALA A 208 22.75 4.21 -10.28
N VAL A 209 22.80 2.89 -10.47
CA VAL A 209 23.60 2.02 -9.62
C VAL A 209 25.04 2.02 -10.13
N GLU A 210 26.00 2.24 -9.23
CA GLU A 210 27.43 2.19 -9.55
C GLU A 210 27.82 0.83 -10.11
N GLY A 211 28.57 0.82 -11.22
CA GLY A 211 28.94 -0.42 -11.93
C GLY A 211 27.81 -1.09 -12.72
N HIS A 212 26.58 -0.59 -12.61
CA HIS A 212 25.37 -1.14 -13.24
C HIS A 212 24.50 -0.02 -13.85
N PRO A 213 24.96 0.67 -14.91
CA PRO A 213 24.25 1.82 -15.50
C PRO A 213 22.84 1.48 -16.03
N GLU A 214 22.58 0.21 -16.33
CA GLU A 214 21.29 -0.35 -16.72
C GLU A 214 20.28 -0.41 -15.57
N LEU A 215 20.75 -0.41 -14.31
CA LEU A 215 19.92 -0.49 -13.11
C LEU A 215 19.71 0.90 -12.47
N LEU A 216 18.58 1.05 -11.79
CA LEU A 216 18.24 2.24 -11.04
C LEU A 216 17.89 1.90 -9.60
N ARG A 217 18.45 2.65 -8.65
CA ARG A 217 17.98 2.68 -7.28
C ARG A 217 16.90 3.74 -7.16
N VAL A 218 15.73 3.32 -6.70
CA VAL A 218 14.51 4.14 -6.64
C VAL A 218 13.98 4.13 -5.22
N GLY A 219 13.83 5.31 -4.63
CA GLY A 219 13.23 5.48 -3.32
C GLY A 219 11.76 5.03 -3.31
N SER A 220 11.31 4.47 -2.18
CA SER A 220 9.96 3.90 -2.08
C SER A 220 8.84 4.95 -2.14
N GLY A 221 9.19 6.23 -1.98
CA GLY A 221 8.30 7.39 -2.13
C GLY A 221 8.03 7.79 -3.57
N THR A 222 8.96 7.51 -4.48
CA THR A 222 8.86 7.89 -5.89
C THR A 222 7.55 7.40 -6.50
N ARG A 223 6.79 8.27 -7.16
CA ARG A 223 5.57 7.86 -7.88
C ARG A 223 5.92 7.16 -9.17
N VAL A 224 5.11 6.18 -9.57
CA VAL A 224 5.29 5.46 -10.83
C VAL A 224 5.30 6.42 -12.02
N ARG A 225 4.51 7.50 -11.98
CA ARG A 225 4.49 8.54 -13.02
C ARG A 225 5.83 9.26 -13.19
N ASP A 226 6.51 9.57 -12.09
CA ASP A 226 7.79 10.29 -12.09
C ASP A 226 8.92 9.34 -12.49
N LEU A 227 8.83 8.07 -12.06
CA LEU A 227 9.72 7.01 -12.51
C LEU A 227 9.60 6.78 -14.03
N ASN A 228 8.38 6.72 -14.58
CA ASN A 228 8.15 6.58 -16.02
C ASN A 228 8.82 7.69 -16.83
N GLN A 229 8.67 8.94 -16.38
CA GLN A 229 9.31 10.09 -17.04
C GLN A 229 10.84 10.02 -16.98
N THR A 230 11.38 9.69 -15.80
CA THR A 230 12.83 9.55 -15.59
C THR A 230 13.42 8.44 -16.45
N LEU A 231 12.77 7.27 -16.49
CA LEU A 231 13.17 6.14 -17.34
C LEU A 231 13.16 6.53 -18.82
N TRP A 232 12.10 7.20 -19.27
CA TRP A 232 11.96 7.57 -20.66
C TRP A 232 13.09 8.48 -21.15
N GLN A 233 13.51 9.44 -20.33
CA GLN A 233 14.65 10.33 -20.59
C GLN A 233 15.97 9.57 -20.69
N ARG A 234 16.09 8.44 -20.00
CA ARG A 234 17.26 7.55 -20.02
C ARG A 234 17.21 6.50 -21.13
N GLY A 235 16.22 6.54 -22.01
CA GLY A 235 16.06 5.50 -23.04
C GLY A 235 15.48 4.19 -22.52
N GLN A 236 14.86 4.20 -21.34
CA GLN A 236 14.31 3.03 -20.66
C GLN A 236 12.80 3.16 -20.42
N SER A 237 12.11 2.05 -20.11
CA SER A 237 10.71 2.03 -19.70
C SER A 237 10.42 0.86 -18.76
N LEU A 238 9.22 0.87 -18.17
CA LEU A 238 8.69 -0.29 -17.46
C LEU A 238 8.09 -1.29 -18.47
N PRO A 239 8.36 -2.61 -18.34
CA PRO A 239 7.88 -3.61 -19.29
C PRO A 239 6.38 -3.88 -19.16
N VAL A 240 5.84 -3.65 -17.96
CA VAL A 240 4.43 -3.83 -17.61
C VAL A 240 4.06 -2.74 -16.60
N LEU A 241 2.79 -2.36 -16.56
CA LEU A 241 2.26 -1.36 -15.65
C LEU A 241 0.83 -1.72 -15.22
N GLY A 242 0.45 -1.28 -14.01
CA GLY A 242 -0.96 -1.20 -13.64
C GLY A 242 -1.65 -0.03 -14.34
N GLY A 243 -2.98 0.04 -14.25
CA GLY A 243 -3.78 1.07 -14.91
C GLY A 243 -3.56 2.50 -14.39
N PHE A 244 -3.01 2.67 -13.19
CA PHE A 244 -2.79 3.97 -12.55
C PHE A 244 -1.33 4.18 -12.10
N ASP A 245 -0.76 5.33 -12.45
CA ASP A 245 0.65 5.67 -12.21
C ASP A 245 0.88 6.68 -11.05
N GLY A 246 -0.15 7.19 -10.40
CA GLY A 246 0.02 8.10 -9.26
C GLY A 246 0.43 7.41 -7.95
N GLN A 247 0.46 6.07 -7.95
CA GLN A 247 0.88 5.25 -6.81
C GLN A 247 2.40 5.35 -6.60
N THR A 248 2.84 5.21 -5.35
CA THR A 248 4.28 5.16 -5.04
C THR A 248 4.85 3.77 -5.33
N VAL A 249 6.13 3.70 -5.67
CA VAL A 249 6.86 2.44 -5.89
C VAL A 249 6.76 1.52 -4.67
N GLY A 250 6.88 2.08 -3.46
CA GLY A 250 6.71 1.36 -2.20
C GLY A 250 5.27 0.88 -1.93
N GLY A 251 4.28 1.36 -2.67
CA GLY A 251 2.90 0.87 -2.61
C GLY A 251 2.63 -0.24 -3.63
N VAL A 252 3.05 -0.05 -4.88
CA VAL A 252 2.71 -0.96 -5.99
C VAL A 252 3.47 -2.28 -5.96
N LEU A 253 4.74 -2.26 -5.56
CA LEU A 253 5.57 -3.47 -5.58
C LEU A 253 5.12 -4.49 -4.51
N PRO A 254 5.05 -4.15 -3.20
CA PRO A 254 4.75 -5.15 -2.17
C PRO A 254 3.30 -5.62 -2.16
N THR A 255 2.41 -5.01 -2.95
CA THR A 255 0.99 -5.40 -3.09
C THR A 255 0.70 -6.22 -4.34
N GLY A 256 1.72 -6.51 -5.16
CA GLY A 256 1.59 -7.38 -6.32
C GLY A 256 0.97 -6.72 -7.56
N THR A 257 1.12 -5.39 -7.71
CA THR A 257 0.62 -4.68 -8.90
C THR A 257 1.10 -5.35 -10.19
N HIS A 258 0.20 -5.49 -11.16
CA HIS A 258 0.44 -6.17 -12.43
C HIS A 258 -0.28 -5.45 -13.57
N GLY A 259 0.08 -5.78 -14.81
CA GLY A 259 -0.68 -5.43 -16.02
C GLY A 259 -1.42 -6.65 -16.56
N SER A 260 -1.73 -6.63 -17.86
CA SER A 260 -2.32 -7.78 -18.58
C SER A 260 -1.39 -8.30 -19.69
N VAL A 261 -0.16 -8.67 -19.30
CA VAL A 261 0.88 -9.17 -20.20
C VAL A 261 1.21 -10.59 -19.75
N LEU A 262 0.70 -11.60 -20.45
CA LEU A 262 0.79 -13.00 -20.03
C LEU A 262 2.23 -13.57 -20.04
N SER A 263 3.17 -12.91 -20.71
CA SER A 263 4.61 -13.23 -20.63
C SER A 263 5.30 -12.67 -19.38
N ARG A 264 4.60 -11.89 -18.55
CA ARG A 264 5.16 -11.13 -17.42
C ARG A 264 4.35 -11.37 -16.14
N ALA A 265 5.06 -11.50 -15.02
CA ALA A 265 4.46 -11.63 -13.70
C ALA A 265 4.09 -10.24 -13.13
N SER A 266 4.06 -10.12 -11.80
CA SER A 266 3.88 -8.82 -11.14
C SER A 266 5.02 -7.85 -11.43
N LEU A 267 4.74 -6.55 -11.31
CA LEU A 267 5.72 -5.48 -11.48
C LEU A 267 6.95 -5.66 -10.57
N ALA A 268 6.73 -6.16 -9.34
CA ALA A 268 7.79 -6.46 -8.39
C ALA A 268 8.74 -7.54 -8.92
N GLU A 269 8.19 -8.63 -9.43
CA GLU A 269 8.99 -9.76 -9.92
C GLU A 269 9.81 -9.41 -11.17
N GLU A 270 9.22 -8.64 -12.09
CA GLU A 270 9.89 -8.24 -13.32
C GLU A 270 11.05 -7.26 -13.05
N LEU A 271 10.84 -6.28 -12.16
CA LEU A 271 11.77 -5.17 -11.97
C LEU A 271 12.78 -5.37 -10.86
N VAL A 272 12.37 -5.89 -9.70
CA VAL A 272 13.20 -5.80 -8.48
C VAL A 272 14.42 -6.70 -8.60
N ARG A 273 15.59 -6.16 -8.26
CA ARG A 273 16.87 -6.88 -8.15
C ARG A 273 17.47 -6.80 -6.74
N SER A 274 17.08 -5.79 -5.96
CA SER A 274 17.51 -5.61 -4.57
C SER A 274 16.47 -4.78 -3.81
N ILE A 275 16.31 -5.04 -2.51
CA ILE A 275 15.40 -4.31 -1.61
C ILE A 275 16.21 -3.80 -0.41
N ASP A 276 16.26 -2.49 -0.22
CA ASP A 276 16.84 -1.85 0.97
C ASP A 276 15.70 -1.47 1.92
N LEU A 277 15.67 -2.04 3.12
CA LEU A 277 14.63 -1.80 4.12
C LEU A 277 15.20 -1.64 5.53
N VAL A 278 14.38 -1.07 6.42
CA VAL A 278 14.66 -1.02 7.87
C VAL A 278 13.64 -1.87 8.60
N THR A 279 14.11 -2.82 9.41
CA THR A 279 13.27 -3.72 10.22
C THR A 279 12.65 -2.98 11.42
N PRO A 280 11.64 -3.56 12.10
CA PRO A 280 11.14 -3.07 13.39
C PRO A 280 12.20 -2.88 14.47
N ALA A 281 13.31 -3.62 14.40
CA ALA A 281 14.45 -3.49 15.31
C ALA A 281 15.41 -2.35 14.91
N GLY A 282 15.12 -1.60 13.84
CA GLY A 282 15.98 -0.55 13.33
C GLY A 282 17.22 -1.07 12.60
N GLU A 283 17.22 -2.33 12.14
CA GLU A 283 18.31 -2.91 11.37
C GLU A 283 18.17 -2.54 9.89
N LYS A 284 19.27 -2.09 9.26
CA LYS A 284 19.33 -1.87 7.82
C LYS A 284 19.58 -3.21 7.13
N VAL A 285 18.69 -3.60 6.24
CA VAL A 285 18.78 -4.85 5.50
C VAL A 285 18.78 -4.57 4.00
N ARG A 286 19.74 -5.15 3.29
CA ARG A 286 19.69 -5.33 1.84
C ARG A 286 19.32 -6.77 1.53
N LEU A 287 18.24 -6.96 0.78
CA LEU A 287 17.70 -8.26 0.43
C LEU A 287 17.79 -8.50 -1.08
N GLU A 288 18.43 -9.59 -1.47
CA GLU A 288 18.71 -9.98 -2.85
C GLU A 288 18.50 -11.49 -3.06
N PRO A 289 18.30 -11.95 -4.31
CA PRO A 289 18.36 -13.37 -4.61
C PRO A 289 19.75 -13.94 -4.30
N SER A 290 19.89 -15.26 -4.28
CA SER A 290 21.15 -15.93 -3.97
C SER A 290 22.29 -15.52 -4.93
N ASN A 291 21.96 -15.25 -6.20
CA ASN A 291 22.86 -14.71 -7.22
C ASN A 291 22.80 -13.18 -7.36
N GLY A 292 22.38 -12.46 -6.32
CA GLY A 292 22.21 -11.00 -6.32
C GLY A 292 23.43 -10.21 -6.77
N ILE A 293 23.17 -8.97 -7.22
CA ILE A 293 24.14 -8.06 -7.84
C ILE A 293 25.22 -7.56 -6.87
N THR A 294 24.96 -7.58 -5.56
CA THR A 294 25.90 -7.01 -4.58
C THR A 294 27.08 -7.96 -4.33
N ASP A 295 28.30 -7.44 -4.49
CA ASP A 295 29.53 -8.06 -3.98
C ASP A 295 29.57 -7.99 -2.45
N ALA A 296 29.51 -9.14 -1.79
CA ALA A 296 29.36 -9.20 -0.35
C ALA A 296 30.55 -8.63 0.42
N ALA A 297 31.78 -8.81 -0.09
CA ALA A 297 32.99 -8.38 0.60
C ALA A 297 33.16 -6.86 0.51
N ALA A 298 32.93 -6.28 -0.67
CA ALA A 298 32.92 -4.84 -0.87
C ALA A 298 31.78 -4.18 -0.09
N PHE A 299 30.59 -4.78 -0.10
CA PHE A 299 29.44 -4.26 0.64
C PHE A 299 29.71 -4.21 2.14
N ALA A 300 30.25 -5.27 2.73
CA ALA A 300 30.59 -5.32 4.15
C ALA A 300 31.62 -4.25 4.56
N ARG A 301 32.59 -3.93 3.69
CA ARG A 301 33.57 -2.87 3.94
C ARG A 301 32.96 -1.47 3.87
N SER A 302 32.14 -1.21 2.86
CA SER A 302 31.62 0.14 2.57
C SER A 302 30.33 0.48 3.32
N ASN A 303 29.60 -0.52 3.85
CA ASN A 303 28.30 -0.35 4.48
C ASN A 303 28.27 -0.97 5.90
N PRO A 304 29.09 -0.48 6.85
CA PRO A 304 29.08 -0.99 8.21
C PRO A 304 27.67 -0.88 8.84
N GLY A 305 27.27 -1.93 9.55
CA GLY A 305 25.96 -2.02 10.19
C GLY A 305 24.79 -2.36 9.24
N TRP A 306 25.05 -2.64 7.96
CA TRP A 306 24.06 -3.25 7.07
C TRP A 306 24.15 -4.77 7.09
N LYS A 307 22.99 -5.42 7.05
CA LYS A 307 22.88 -6.86 6.84
C LYS A 307 22.54 -7.13 5.37
N LEU A 308 23.43 -7.80 4.66
CA LEU A 308 23.16 -8.33 3.32
C LEU A 308 22.58 -9.74 3.44
N ILE A 309 21.39 -9.96 2.90
CA ILE A 309 20.74 -11.27 2.82
C ILE A 309 20.63 -11.64 1.34
N LYS A 310 21.36 -12.69 0.93
CA LYS A 310 21.28 -13.29 -0.41
C LYS A 310 20.59 -14.65 -0.29
N SER A 311 19.30 -14.71 -0.59
CA SER A 311 18.49 -15.91 -0.44
C SER A 311 17.26 -15.80 -1.33
N ASP A 312 17.08 -16.75 -2.25
CA ASP A 312 15.91 -16.79 -3.13
C ASP A 312 14.59 -16.84 -2.34
N ASP A 313 14.55 -17.60 -1.25
CA ASP A 313 13.37 -17.72 -0.40
C ASP A 313 13.04 -16.39 0.29
N ALA A 314 14.03 -15.74 0.89
CA ALA A 314 13.82 -14.46 1.54
C ALA A 314 13.45 -13.37 0.52
N PHE A 315 14.13 -13.35 -0.63
CA PHE A 315 13.88 -12.39 -1.69
C PHE A 315 12.50 -12.56 -2.30
N ASN A 316 12.08 -13.79 -2.64
CA ASN A 316 10.76 -14.08 -3.18
C ASN A 316 9.64 -13.77 -2.17
N ALA A 317 9.90 -13.93 -0.87
CA ALA A 317 8.98 -13.47 0.18
C ALA A 317 8.91 -11.93 0.25
N GLY A 318 10.03 -11.26 -0.03
CA GLY A 318 10.15 -9.80 -0.05
C GLY A 318 9.47 -9.12 -1.25
N LEU A 319 9.26 -9.81 -2.37
CA LEU A 319 8.64 -9.23 -3.57
C LEU A 319 7.20 -8.77 -3.32
N ILE A 320 6.36 -9.64 -2.74
CA ILE A 320 4.98 -9.35 -2.33
C ILE A 320 4.89 -9.66 -0.84
N ASN A 321 5.00 -8.61 -0.01
CA ASN A 321 5.07 -8.75 1.45
C ASN A 321 4.02 -7.93 2.20
N VAL A 322 3.20 -7.13 1.49
CA VAL A 322 2.10 -6.33 2.05
C VAL A 322 2.57 -5.40 3.20
N GLY A 323 3.84 -4.99 3.20
CA GLY A 323 4.43 -4.11 4.22
C GLY A 323 4.61 -4.78 5.59
N THR A 324 4.92 -6.08 5.64
CA THR A 324 5.06 -6.86 6.89
C THR A 324 6.50 -7.09 7.35
N PHE A 325 7.51 -6.74 6.54
CA PHE A 325 8.93 -7.00 6.85
C PHE A 325 9.62 -5.82 7.54
N GLY A 326 9.00 -4.65 7.48
CA GLY A 326 9.62 -3.38 7.85
C GLY A 326 9.23 -2.30 6.85
N VAL A 327 9.98 -1.20 6.86
CA VAL A 327 9.75 -0.09 5.93
C VAL A 327 10.81 -0.10 4.87
N VAL A 328 10.38 -0.28 3.61
CA VAL A 328 11.30 -0.24 2.48
C VAL A 328 11.74 1.20 2.23
N HIS A 329 13.05 1.41 2.21
CA HIS A 329 13.66 2.69 1.87
C HIS A 329 13.76 2.85 0.35
N SER A 330 14.28 1.84 -0.34
CA SER A 330 14.49 1.88 -1.79
C SER A 330 14.54 0.48 -2.41
N TYR A 331 14.29 0.42 -3.71
CA TYR A 331 14.46 -0.77 -4.54
C TYR A 331 15.54 -0.52 -5.58
N VAL A 332 16.30 -1.55 -5.94
CA VAL A 332 17.05 -1.55 -7.21
C VAL A 332 16.19 -2.22 -8.26
N LEU A 333 15.93 -1.51 -9.36
CA LEU A 333 15.04 -1.90 -10.44
C LEU A 333 15.82 -2.10 -11.74
N ALA A 334 15.42 -3.11 -12.51
CA ALA A 334 15.91 -3.40 -13.86
C ALA A 334 14.82 -3.06 -14.89
N PRO A 335 14.80 -1.83 -15.43
CA PRO A 335 13.90 -1.46 -16.51
C PRO A 335 14.31 -2.10 -17.85
N VAL A 336 13.46 -1.95 -18.87
CA VAL A 336 13.73 -2.40 -20.24
C VAL A 336 14.05 -1.22 -21.16
N PRO A 337 14.60 -1.43 -22.37
CA PRO A 337 14.67 -0.36 -23.37
C PRO A 337 13.30 0.26 -23.61
N ARG A 338 13.22 1.58 -23.74
CA ARG A 338 11.94 2.25 -23.98
C ARG A 338 11.33 1.82 -25.30
N PHE A 339 10.00 1.80 -25.35
CA PHE A 339 9.25 1.42 -26.53
C PHE A 339 7.94 2.21 -26.61
N HIS A 340 7.47 2.46 -27.83
CA HIS A 340 6.12 2.92 -28.10
C HIS A 340 5.20 1.73 -28.34
N MET A 341 3.91 1.93 -28.13
CA MET A 341 2.89 0.91 -28.36
C MET A 341 1.73 1.49 -29.17
N LYS A 342 1.06 0.61 -29.91
CA LYS A 342 -0.27 0.85 -30.45
C LYS A 342 -1.29 0.14 -29.57
N GLU A 343 -2.38 0.82 -29.21
CA GLU A 343 -3.58 0.24 -28.63
C GLU A 343 -4.69 0.21 -29.67
N VAL A 344 -5.45 -0.88 -29.68
CA VAL A 344 -6.68 -1.01 -30.49
C VAL A 344 -7.79 -1.46 -29.56
N ARG A 345 -8.98 -0.87 -29.71
CA ARG A 345 -10.18 -1.27 -28.97
C ARG A 345 -11.33 -1.57 -29.91
N THR A 346 -11.96 -2.72 -29.76
CA THR A 346 -13.16 -3.07 -30.54
C THR A 346 -14.27 -3.61 -29.65
N LEU A 347 -15.52 -3.38 -30.09
CA LEU A 347 -16.70 -3.93 -29.45
C LEU A 347 -16.95 -5.35 -29.95
N THR A 348 -17.36 -6.23 -29.05
CA THR A 348 -17.77 -7.61 -29.35
C THR A 348 -18.77 -8.09 -28.28
N THR A 349 -19.02 -9.39 -28.22
CA THR A 349 -19.84 -10.04 -27.18
C THR A 349 -19.04 -11.06 -26.39
N GLY A 350 -19.50 -11.38 -25.19
CA GLY A 350 -18.94 -12.45 -24.37
C GLY A 350 -18.98 -13.80 -25.08
N ALA A 351 -20.08 -14.12 -25.78
CA ALA A 351 -20.19 -15.34 -26.57
C ALA A 351 -19.16 -15.43 -27.70
N GLU A 352 -18.90 -14.33 -28.41
CA GLU A 352 -17.89 -14.29 -29.47
C GLU A 352 -16.47 -14.37 -28.89
N ALA A 353 -16.21 -13.69 -27.78
CA ALA A 353 -14.95 -13.80 -27.07
C ALA A 353 -14.69 -15.23 -26.59
N GLU A 354 -15.68 -15.89 -26.00
CA GLU A 354 -15.59 -17.28 -25.58
C GLU A 354 -15.29 -18.22 -26.76
N ARG A 355 -15.99 -18.04 -27.89
CA ARG A 355 -15.73 -18.79 -29.13
C ARG A 355 -14.29 -18.61 -29.63
N ILE A 356 -13.78 -17.39 -29.60
CA ILE A 356 -12.41 -17.06 -30.06
C ILE A 356 -11.36 -17.60 -29.10
N LEU A 357 -11.58 -17.51 -27.79
CA LEU A 357 -10.57 -17.81 -26.77
C LEU A 357 -10.44 -19.30 -26.46
N ARG A 358 -11.50 -20.09 -26.69
CA ARG A 358 -11.56 -21.53 -26.39
C ARG A 358 -10.46 -22.34 -27.10
N GLY A 359 -10.09 -23.45 -26.50
CA GLY A 359 -9.12 -24.41 -27.03
C GLY A 359 -7.69 -23.97 -26.78
N GLY A 360 -7.44 -23.21 -25.70
CA GLY A 360 -6.12 -22.64 -25.40
C GLY A 360 -5.68 -21.57 -26.40
N ASN A 361 -6.60 -20.96 -27.15
CA ASN A 361 -6.25 -19.97 -28.18
C ASN A 361 -5.71 -18.66 -27.57
N LEU A 362 -6.00 -18.38 -26.30
CA LEU A 362 -5.48 -17.23 -25.56
C LEU A 362 -3.95 -17.09 -25.67
N THR A 363 -3.18 -18.16 -25.46
CA THR A 363 -1.71 -18.09 -25.48
C THR A 363 -1.16 -17.84 -26.89
N LYS A 364 -1.89 -18.22 -27.93
CA LYS A 364 -1.54 -17.97 -29.34
C LYS A 364 -1.90 -16.56 -29.77
N LEU A 365 -2.99 -16.01 -29.22
CA LEU A 365 -3.39 -14.61 -29.41
C LEU A 365 -2.44 -13.64 -28.72
N MET A 366 -1.78 -14.07 -27.65
CA MET A 366 -0.77 -13.28 -26.93
C MET A 366 0.65 -13.66 -27.38
N GLN A 367 1.62 -12.77 -27.12
CA GLN A 367 3.03 -13.02 -27.41
C GLN A 367 3.66 -13.97 -26.36
N THR A 368 3.10 -15.16 -26.20
CA THR A 368 3.53 -16.16 -25.21
C THR A 368 3.77 -17.55 -25.79
N ASP A 369 3.18 -17.88 -26.95
CA ASP A 369 3.39 -19.15 -27.65
C ASP A 369 3.66 -18.89 -29.15
N ASP A 370 4.88 -19.22 -29.59
CA ASP A 370 5.31 -19.07 -30.99
C ASP A 370 5.15 -20.34 -31.83
N THR A 371 4.60 -21.41 -31.26
CA THR A 371 4.54 -22.73 -31.92
C THR A 371 3.43 -22.85 -32.97
N GLY A 372 2.50 -21.89 -33.06
CA GLY A 372 1.48 -21.86 -34.11
C GLY A 372 0.59 -20.61 -34.15
N GLU A 373 -0.09 -20.36 -35.27
CA GLU A 373 -1.03 -19.24 -35.42
C GLU A 373 -2.29 -19.41 -34.55
N PRO A 374 -2.95 -18.31 -34.12
CA PRO A 374 -4.25 -18.37 -33.48
C PRO A 374 -5.29 -19.08 -34.36
N THR A 375 -6.13 -19.91 -33.77
CA THR A 375 -7.24 -20.59 -34.47
C THR A 375 -8.35 -19.64 -34.88
N ALA A 376 -8.52 -18.55 -34.14
CA ALA A 376 -9.37 -17.41 -34.45
C ALA A 376 -8.73 -16.12 -33.92
N LYS A 377 -9.09 -14.97 -34.51
CA LYS A 377 -8.64 -13.64 -34.08
C LYS A 377 -9.84 -12.75 -33.79
N PHE A 378 -9.68 -11.81 -32.86
CA PHE A 378 -10.67 -10.76 -32.64
C PHE A 378 -10.74 -9.82 -33.85
N PRO A 379 -11.94 -9.44 -34.33
CA PRO A 379 -12.08 -8.48 -35.41
C PRO A 379 -11.34 -7.18 -35.10
N GLY A 380 -10.52 -6.67 -36.03
CA GLY A 380 -9.71 -5.46 -35.83
C GLY A 380 -8.41 -5.68 -35.05
N HIS A 381 -8.12 -6.90 -34.59
CA HIS A 381 -6.89 -7.25 -33.85
C HIS A 381 -6.07 -8.31 -34.63
N PRO A 382 -5.41 -7.93 -35.74
CA PRO A 382 -4.72 -8.88 -36.62
C PRO A 382 -3.42 -9.44 -36.00
N ASP A 383 -2.78 -8.68 -35.12
CA ASP A 383 -1.47 -8.98 -34.54
C ASP A 383 -1.61 -9.65 -33.17
N ARG A 384 -0.64 -10.49 -32.81
CA ARG A 384 -0.54 -11.05 -31.46
C ARG A 384 -0.36 -9.94 -30.43
N ALA A 385 -1.19 -9.96 -29.40
CA ALA A 385 -1.20 -8.97 -28.34
C ALA A 385 -0.01 -9.15 -27.39
N TYR A 386 0.76 -8.09 -27.19
CA TYR A 386 1.68 -8.03 -26.05
C TYR A 386 0.88 -7.90 -24.75
N HIS A 387 -0.18 -7.11 -24.80
CA HIS A 387 -1.13 -6.91 -23.72
C HIS A 387 -2.56 -7.11 -24.23
N LEU A 388 -3.36 -7.92 -23.53
CA LEU A 388 -4.76 -8.18 -23.88
C LEU A 388 -5.65 -7.97 -22.66
N GLU A 389 -6.65 -7.11 -22.75
CA GLU A 389 -7.64 -6.88 -21.68
C GLU A 389 -9.05 -6.92 -22.25
N LEU A 390 -9.97 -7.56 -21.53
CA LEU A 390 -11.38 -7.67 -21.93
C LEU A 390 -12.24 -6.97 -20.87
N LEU A 391 -13.04 -5.99 -21.26
CA LEU A 391 -13.99 -5.33 -20.37
C LEU A 391 -15.39 -5.81 -20.68
N TRP A 392 -16.05 -6.43 -19.71
CA TRP A 392 -17.28 -7.20 -19.92
C TRP A 392 -18.40 -6.77 -18.98
N ASN A 393 -19.63 -6.74 -19.50
CA ASN A 393 -20.83 -6.57 -18.71
C ASN A 393 -21.50 -7.93 -18.45
N PRO A 394 -21.54 -8.42 -17.19
CA PRO A 394 -22.13 -9.71 -16.87
C PRO A 394 -23.66 -9.80 -17.04
N HIS A 395 -24.34 -8.69 -17.32
CA HIS A 395 -25.81 -8.65 -17.47
C HIS A 395 -26.32 -8.61 -18.92
N SER A 396 -25.49 -8.18 -19.89
CA SER A 396 -25.91 -7.95 -21.28
C SER A 396 -25.09 -8.71 -22.33
N ASP A 397 -23.98 -9.33 -21.91
CA ASP A 397 -22.97 -9.96 -22.77
C ASP A 397 -22.15 -9.00 -23.65
N LYS A 398 -22.32 -7.67 -23.52
CA LYS A 398 -21.44 -6.71 -24.21
C LYS A 398 -20.01 -6.78 -23.68
N LEU A 399 -19.03 -6.69 -24.58
CA LEU A 399 -17.62 -6.80 -24.25
C LEU A 399 -16.77 -5.88 -25.14
N VAL A 400 -15.74 -5.26 -24.57
CA VAL A 400 -14.71 -4.52 -25.30
C VAL A 400 -13.39 -5.26 -25.21
N VAL A 401 -12.78 -5.53 -26.35
CA VAL A 401 -11.43 -6.11 -26.45
C VAL A 401 -10.43 -4.97 -26.60
N THR A 402 -9.42 -4.94 -25.74
CA THR A 402 -8.29 -4.01 -25.82
C THR A 402 -7.01 -4.80 -26.04
N SER A 403 -6.39 -4.65 -27.21
CA SER A 403 -5.05 -5.20 -27.47
C SER A 403 -4.03 -4.09 -27.55
N ARG A 404 -2.83 -4.32 -27.02
CA ARG A 404 -1.70 -3.41 -27.20
C ARG A 404 -0.50 -4.18 -27.74
N GLN A 405 0.23 -3.57 -28.65
CA GLN A 405 1.40 -4.13 -29.30
C GLN A 405 2.54 -3.09 -29.31
N PRO A 406 3.77 -3.45 -28.91
CA PRO A 406 4.95 -2.64 -29.20
C PRO A 406 5.03 -2.36 -30.71
N LEU A 407 5.47 -1.16 -31.06
CA LEU A 407 5.75 -0.87 -32.46
C LEU A 407 6.94 -1.70 -32.95
N PRO A 408 7.02 -1.99 -34.26
CA PRO A 408 8.16 -2.68 -34.84
C PRO A 408 9.50 -1.99 -34.53
N GLU A 409 10.58 -2.77 -34.56
CA GLU A 409 11.92 -2.26 -34.33
C GLU A 409 12.24 -1.06 -35.24
N GLY A 410 12.87 -0.01 -34.69
CA GLY A 410 13.19 1.21 -35.41
C GLY A 410 12.00 2.17 -35.64
N ALA A 411 10.75 1.75 -35.41
CA ALA A 411 9.59 2.64 -35.53
C ALA A 411 9.51 3.63 -34.34
N SER A 412 9.89 3.19 -33.15
CA SER A 412 9.95 4.05 -31.96
C SER A 412 10.93 5.22 -32.13
N GLU A 413 12.06 4.99 -32.83
CA GLU A 413 13.04 6.03 -33.18
C GLU A 413 12.47 7.11 -34.09
N LYS A 414 11.65 6.72 -35.06
CA LYS A 414 11.04 7.63 -36.05
C LYS A 414 10.02 8.57 -35.42
N LEU A 415 9.42 8.18 -34.30
CA LEU A 415 8.47 9.03 -33.57
C LEU A 415 9.16 10.10 -32.71
N ARG A 416 10.46 9.97 -32.42
CA ARG A 416 11.16 10.87 -31.48
C ARG A 416 11.03 12.34 -31.89
N GLY A 417 10.61 13.19 -30.94
CA GLY A 417 10.45 14.64 -31.17
C GLY A 417 9.27 15.03 -32.06
N THR A 418 8.41 14.08 -32.44
CA THR A 418 7.15 14.36 -33.14
C THR A 418 6.00 14.59 -32.14
N ALA A 419 4.87 15.13 -32.61
CA ALA A 419 3.65 15.25 -31.80
C ALA A 419 3.16 13.89 -31.25
N GLY A 420 3.50 12.77 -31.90
CA GLY A 420 3.21 11.41 -31.44
C GLY A 420 4.09 10.93 -30.28
N ASP A 421 5.26 11.54 -30.05
CA ASP A 421 6.10 11.24 -28.90
C ASP A 421 5.57 11.92 -27.63
N ASP A 422 5.06 13.15 -27.75
CA ASP A 422 4.52 13.94 -26.63
C ASP A 422 2.99 13.86 -26.51
N ALA A 423 2.36 12.90 -27.18
CA ALA A 423 0.95 12.58 -27.03
C ALA A 423 0.65 12.26 -25.56
N ARG A 424 0.20 13.27 -24.81
CA ARG A 424 -0.41 13.12 -23.49
C ARG A 424 -1.90 12.86 -23.69
N PRO A 425 -2.58 12.21 -22.74
CA PRO A 425 -4.04 12.26 -22.68
C PRO A 425 -4.45 13.73 -22.54
N SER A 426 -4.74 14.43 -23.64
CA SER A 426 -4.98 15.87 -23.58
C SER A 426 -6.36 16.12 -22.95
N ARG A 427 -6.39 16.86 -21.84
CA ARG A 427 -7.60 17.53 -21.31
C ARG A 427 -7.96 18.79 -22.09
N ASP A 428 -7.26 19.08 -23.17
CA ASP A 428 -7.31 20.36 -23.88
C ASP A 428 -7.95 20.18 -25.26
N LEU A 429 -9.20 20.62 -25.37
CA LEU A 429 -10.01 20.55 -26.58
C LEU A 429 -9.36 21.31 -27.75
N PHE A 430 -8.47 22.27 -27.48
CA PHE A 430 -7.81 23.07 -28.51
C PHE A 430 -6.55 22.41 -29.08
N ARG A 431 -5.86 21.53 -28.33
CA ARG A 431 -4.70 20.77 -28.84
C ARG A 431 -5.08 19.61 -29.77
N THR A 432 -6.29 19.07 -29.62
CA THR A 432 -6.80 17.96 -30.47
C THR A 432 -7.07 18.36 -31.93
N LEU A 433 -7.01 19.64 -32.28
CA LEU A 433 -7.17 20.10 -33.66
C LEU A 433 -5.89 20.01 -34.52
N THR A 434 -4.72 19.71 -33.92
CA THR A 434 -3.41 19.79 -34.60
C THR A 434 -2.57 18.50 -34.53
N VAL A 435 -3.07 17.45 -33.88
CA VAL A 435 -2.39 16.15 -33.73
C VAL A 435 -3.07 15.12 -34.66
N PRO A 436 -2.32 14.33 -35.46
CA PRO A 436 -2.91 13.28 -36.29
C PRO A 436 -3.73 12.29 -35.45
N GLU A 437 -4.78 11.73 -36.05
CA GLU A 437 -5.80 10.92 -35.36
C GLU A 437 -5.18 9.73 -34.62
N GLU A 438 -4.17 9.07 -35.20
CA GLU A 438 -3.46 7.94 -34.59
C GLU A 438 -2.63 8.28 -33.33
N PHE A 439 -2.41 9.57 -33.05
CA PHE A 439 -1.66 10.06 -31.88
C PHE A 439 -2.54 10.82 -30.88
N GLY A 440 -3.80 11.08 -31.21
CA GLY A 440 -4.78 11.64 -30.28
C GLY A 440 -5.58 10.53 -29.62
N ARG A 441 -5.76 10.56 -28.29
CA ARG A 441 -6.82 9.71 -27.72
C ARG A 441 -8.17 10.16 -28.29
N PRO A 442 -9.06 9.23 -28.68
CA PRO A 442 -10.33 9.57 -29.28
C PRO A 442 -11.15 10.54 -28.42
N ARG A 443 -11.95 11.39 -29.06
CA ARG A 443 -12.83 12.36 -28.39
C ARG A 443 -13.80 11.70 -27.40
N TRP A 444 -14.14 10.42 -27.60
CA TRP A 444 -14.95 9.66 -26.64
C TRP A 444 -14.27 9.53 -25.29
N ALA A 445 -12.94 9.54 -25.18
CA ALA A 445 -12.28 9.50 -23.88
C ALA A 445 -12.63 10.74 -23.05
N VAL A 446 -12.70 11.91 -23.69
CA VAL A 446 -13.17 13.17 -23.10
C VAL A 446 -14.66 13.10 -22.77
N ALA A 447 -15.50 12.60 -23.68
CA ALA A 447 -16.94 12.43 -23.44
C ALA A 447 -17.24 11.39 -22.32
N LEU A 448 -16.46 10.31 -22.24
CA LEU A 448 -16.47 9.32 -21.16
C LEU A 448 -16.09 9.98 -19.85
N PHE A 449 -15.16 10.95 -19.84
CA PHE A 449 -14.85 11.71 -18.62
C PHE A 449 -16.00 12.63 -18.20
N ASP A 450 -16.63 13.33 -19.14
CA ASP A 450 -17.79 14.19 -18.86
C ASP A 450 -18.99 13.36 -18.39
N GLU A 451 -19.23 12.19 -19.00
CA GLU A 451 -20.22 11.22 -18.52
C GLU A 451 -19.83 10.61 -17.18
N LEU A 452 -18.59 10.15 -16.95
CA LEU A 452 -18.16 9.64 -15.64
C LEU A 452 -18.25 10.71 -14.55
N HIS A 453 -17.99 11.99 -14.85
CA HIS A 453 -18.21 13.09 -13.93
C HIS A 453 -19.69 13.37 -13.69
N ALA A 454 -20.54 13.31 -14.72
CA ALA A 454 -22.00 13.42 -14.57
C ALA A 454 -22.61 12.21 -13.84
N VAL A 455 -22.00 11.04 -13.98
CA VAL A 455 -22.37 9.76 -13.37
C VAL A 455 -21.94 9.70 -11.91
N VAL A 456 -20.70 10.08 -11.58
CA VAL A 456 -20.18 10.05 -10.19
C VAL A 456 -20.53 11.34 -9.42
N GLY A 457 -20.99 12.39 -10.12
CA GLY A 457 -21.41 13.66 -9.52
C GLY A 457 -22.91 13.74 -9.30
N THR A 458 -23.40 13.22 -8.17
CA THR A 458 -24.75 13.46 -7.60
C THR A 458 -25.97 12.95 -8.38
N VAL A 459 -25.96 12.90 -9.71
CA VAL A 459 -27.17 12.60 -10.52
C VAL A 459 -27.43 11.09 -10.63
N ASN A 460 -26.39 10.27 -10.69
CA ASN A 460 -26.52 8.83 -10.88
C ASN A 460 -26.41 8.01 -9.60
N ASP A 461 -25.77 8.49 -8.54
CA ASP A 461 -25.89 7.89 -7.20
C ASP A 461 -27.39 7.87 -6.80
N VAL A 462 -28.06 9.01 -6.99
CA VAL A 462 -29.53 9.13 -6.85
C VAL A 462 -30.27 8.22 -7.84
N SER A 463 -29.84 8.10 -9.11
CA SER A 463 -30.53 7.21 -10.08
C SER A 463 -30.29 5.73 -9.80
N ASN A 464 -29.14 5.32 -9.28
CA ASN A 464 -28.83 3.93 -8.96
C ASN A 464 -29.51 3.53 -7.65
N GLU A 465 -29.65 4.47 -6.70
CA GLU A 465 -30.47 4.30 -5.51
C GLU A 465 -31.98 4.21 -5.86
N LEU A 466 -32.47 5.07 -6.77
CA LEU A 466 -33.90 5.10 -7.14
C LEU A 466 -34.28 4.07 -8.21
N PHE A 467 -33.36 3.70 -9.11
CA PHE A 467 -33.58 2.79 -10.24
C PHE A 467 -32.39 1.84 -10.49
N PRO A 468 -32.06 0.92 -9.57
CA PRO A 468 -30.92 0.01 -9.70
C PRO A 468 -30.88 -0.80 -11.00
N SER A 469 -32.04 -1.11 -11.58
CA SER A 469 -32.17 -1.88 -12.83
C SER A 469 -31.64 -1.18 -14.08
N GLN A 470 -31.28 0.11 -13.99
CA GLN A 470 -30.63 0.83 -15.10
C GLN A 470 -29.11 0.61 -15.13
N ALA A 471 -28.47 0.18 -14.04
CA ALA A 471 -27.02 0.04 -13.96
C ALA A 471 -26.43 -0.84 -15.09
N PRO A 472 -27.00 -2.02 -15.45
CA PRO A 472 -26.55 -2.78 -16.61
C PRO A 472 -26.52 -2.00 -17.93
N LYS A 473 -27.53 -1.16 -18.18
CA LYS A 473 -27.61 -0.36 -19.42
C LYS A 473 -26.61 0.79 -19.42
N GLN A 474 -26.25 1.31 -18.25
CA GLN A 474 -25.21 2.33 -18.13
C GLN A 474 -23.84 1.73 -18.42
N VAL A 475 -23.53 0.55 -17.86
CA VAL A 475 -22.30 -0.18 -18.20
C VAL A 475 -22.21 -0.45 -19.70
N ASP A 476 -23.32 -0.83 -20.33
CA ASP A 476 -23.38 -1.01 -21.79
C ASP A 476 -23.02 0.26 -22.57
N ARG A 477 -23.58 1.42 -22.21
CA ARG A 477 -23.26 2.70 -22.86
C ARG A 477 -21.78 3.06 -22.70
N LEU A 478 -21.24 2.86 -21.49
CA LEU A 478 -19.81 3.08 -21.23
C LEU A 478 -18.97 2.21 -22.16
N LEU A 479 -19.28 0.91 -22.29
CA LEU A 479 -18.57 -0.01 -23.18
C LEU A 479 -18.71 0.36 -24.66
N GLU A 480 -19.89 0.80 -25.11
CA GLU A 480 -20.15 1.21 -26.50
C GLU A 480 -19.36 2.45 -26.93
N MET A 481 -18.94 3.28 -25.97
CA MET A 481 -18.12 4.46 -26.23
C MET A 481 -16.63 4.16 -26.33
N MET A 482 -16.15 3.02 -25.82
CA MET A 482 -14.72 2.70 -25.77
C MET A 482 -14.05 2.25 -27.08
N PRO A 483 -14.75 1.75 -28.12
CA PRO A 483 -14.09 1.32 -29.34
C PRO A 483 -13.27 2.42 -29.99
N ASP A 484 -12.09 2.04 -30.43
CA ASP A 484 -11.13 2.85 -31.17
C ASP A 484 -10.39 1.93 -32.15
N PRO A 485 -11.03 1.59 -33.27
CA PRO A 485 -10.43 0.68 -34.26
C PRO A 485 -9.29 1.35 -35.04
N GLY A 486 -9.24 2.69 -35.11
CA GLY A 486 -8.11 3.44 -35.68
C GLY A 486 -6.84 3.26 -34.85
N GLY A 487 -7.04 3.22 -33.53
CA GLY A 487 -6.05 2.88 -32.54
C GLY A 487 -5.20 4.07 -32.10
N PHE A 488 -4.64 3.95 -30.91
CA PHE A 488 -3.88 5.01 -30.24
C PHE A 488 -2.40 4.61 -30.11
N ILE A 489 -1.51 5.41 -30.70
CA ILE A 489 -0.06 5.22 -30.59
C ILE A 489 0.54 6.20 -29.59
N GLY A 490 1.37 5.70 -28.69
CA GLY A 490 2.08 6.56 -27.75
C GLY A 490 3.20 5.84 -27.02
N ARG A 491 3.85 6.56 -26.10
CA ARG A 491 4.83 6.00 -25.17
C ARG A 491 4.19 4.85 -24.39
N SER A 492 4.93 3.76 -24.14
CA SER A 492 4.37 2.58 -23.47
C SER A 492 3.59 2.93 -22.20
N TYR A 493 4.15 3.79 -21.34
CA TYR A 493 3.49 4.19 -20.09
C TYR A 493 2.27 5.08 -20.27
N THR A 494 2.16 5.84 -21.38
CA THR A 494 0.94 6.59 -21.72
C THR A 494 -0.17 5.68 -22.24
N VAL A 495 0.20 4.62 -22.95
CA VAL A 495 -0.74 3.63 -23.50
C VAL A 495 -1.26 2.69 -22.41
N PHE A 496 -0.40 2.26 -21.47
CA PHE A 496 -0.84 1.44 -20.33
C PHE A 496 -1.74 2.17 -19.35
N ASN A 497 -1.55 3.48 -19.15
CA ASN A 497 -2.33 4.26 -18.20
C ASN A 497 -3.78 4.37 -18.67
N ILE A 498 -4.77 4.08 -17.82
CA ILE A 498 -6.19 4.14 -18.21
C ILE A 498 -6.70 5.59 -18.43
N GLY A 499 -5.97 6.59 -17.94
CA GLY A 499 -6.23 8.02 -18.13
C GLY A 499 -6.48 8.77 -16.81
N ASP A 500 -6.03 10.03 -16.73
CA ASP A 500 -6.05 10.82 -15.48
C ASP A 500 -7.47 11.05 -14.91
N GLY A 501 -8.52 11.05 -15.73
CA GLY A 501 -9.90 11.29 -15.27
C GLY A 501 -10.50 10.10 -14.50
N ALA A 502 -10.41 8.89 -15.05
CA ALA A 502 -10.86 7.66 -14.36
C ALA A 502 -10.11 7.46 -13.04
N ASN A 503 -8.83 7.84 -13.01
CA ASN A 503 -7.98 7.72 -11.84
C ASN A 503 -8.28 8.75 -10.72
N GLN A 504 -9.06 9.79 -11.00
CA GLN A 504 -9.44 10.82 -10.01
C GLN A 504 -10.78 10.53 -9.32
N LEU A 505 -11.57 9.59 -9.84
CA LEU A 505 -12.88 9.26 -9.29
C LEU A 505 -12.74 8.14 -8.24
N PRO A 506 -13.23 8.35 -7.02
CA PRO A 506 -13.40 7.27 -6.05
C PRO A 506 -14.36 6.22 -6.60
N ALA A 507 -13.90 4.97 -6.64
CA ALA A 507 -14.67 3.81 -7.05
C ALA A 507 -14.26 2.63 -6.15
N GLN A 508 -15.07 1.57 -6.10
CA GLN A 508 -14.68 0.33 -5.44
C GLN A 508 -14.13 -0.66 -6.48
N SER A 509 -13.07 -1.38 -6.11
CA SER A 509 -12.47 -2.41 -6.96
C SER A 509 -12.03 -3.63 -6.14
N ALA A 510 -12.34 -4.81 -6.66
CA ALA A 510 -11.87 -6.11 -6.17
C ALA A 510 -11.26 -6.88 -7.33
N THR A 511 -10.26 -7.74 -7.06
CA THR A 511 -9.75 -8.67 -8.07
C THR A 511 -9.76 -10.08 -7.55
N ILE A 512 -10.30 -10.99 -8.37
CA ILE A 512 -10.32 -12.43 -8.13
C ILE A 512 -9.53 -13.11 -9.24
N SER A 513 -8.60 -13.98 -8.87
CA SER A 513 -7.74 -14.71 -9.81
C SER A 513 -8.24 -16.15 -9.96
N VAL A 514 -8.31 -16.63 -11.21
CA VAL A 514 -8.63 -18.02 -11.58
C VAL A 514 -7.57 -18.48 -12.59
N PRO A 515 -7.09 -19.74 -12.56
CA PRO A 515 -6.11 -20.21 -13.52
C PRO A 515 -6.60 -20.10 -14.97
N ILE A 516 -5.67 -19.92 -15.92
CA ILE A 516 -6.02 -19.95 -17.35
C ILE A 516 -6.01 -21.36 -17.95
N ALA A 517 -5.42 -22.32 -17.24
CA ALA A 517 -5.27 -23.69 -17.72
C ALA A 517 -6.64 -24.28 -18.06
N HIS A 518 -6.70 -25.06 -19.15
CA HIS A 518 -7.93 -25.71 -19.62
C HIS A 518 -9.12 -24.76 -19.79
N ASP A 519 -8.86 -23.50 -20.11
CA ASP A 519 -9.87 -22.46 -20.29
C ASP A 519 -10.77 -22.20 -19.07
N GLN A 520 -10.30 -22.51 -17.85
CA GLN A 520 -11.07 -22.33 -16.61
C GLN A 520 -11.59 -20.90 -16.41
N TYR A 521 -10.90 -19.88 -16.94
CA TYR A 521 -11.36 -18.49 -16.93
C TYR A 521 -12.63 -18.25 -17.77
N LEU A 522 -12.87 -19.01 -18.84
CA LEU A 522 -14.13 -18.93 -19.59
C LEU A 522 -15.28 -19.51 -18.75
N GLU A 523 -15.04 -20.64 -18.09
CA GLU A 523 -16.03 -21.19 -17.16
C GLU A 523 -16.29 -20.26 -15.96
N ALA A 524 -15.28 -19.47 -15.54
CA ALA A 524 -15.44 -18.45 -14.51
C ALA A 524 -16.34 -17.30 -14.99
N MET A 525 -16.29 -16.91 -16.28
CA MET A 525 -17.24 -15.95 -16.85
C MET A 525 -18.68 -16.46 -16.71
N ASP A 526 -18.93 -17.74 -16.98
CA ASP A 526 -20.26 -18.33 -16.81
C ASP A 526 -20.75 -18.27 -15.36
N VAL A 527 -19.87 -18.61 -14.40
CA VAL A 527 -20.18 -18.52 -12.96
C VAL A 527 -20.50 -17.08 -12.56
N LEU A 528 -19.70 -16.11 -13.00
CA LEU A 528 -19.93 -14.70 -12.72
C LEU A 528 -21.25 -14.22 -13.32
N ARG A 529 -21.55 -14.58 -14.58
CA ARG A 529 -22.82 -14.25 -15.26
C ARG A 529 -24.02 -14.82 -14.49
N GLN A 530 -23.95 -16.08 -14.09
CA GLN A 530 -25.03 -16.73 -13.34
C GLN A 530 -25.21 -16.11 -11.96
N THR A 531 -24.11 -15.83 -11.26
CA THR A 531 -24.13 -15.21 -9.93
C THR A 531 -24.69 -13.79 -10.01
N ALA A 532 -24.31 -13.00 -11.03
CA ALA A 532 -24.83 -11.66 -11.24
C ALA A 532 -26.34 -11.67 -11.46
N LYS A 533 -26.84 -12.61 -12.29
CA LYS A 533 -28.26 -12.81 -12.55
C LYS A 533 -29.03 -13.22 -11.29
N GLN A 534 -28.50 -14.16 -10.52
CA GLN A 534 -29.12 -14.62 -9.28
C GLN A 534 -29.16 -13.51 -8.24
N TYR A 535 -28.04 -12.81 -8.04
CA TYR A 535 -27.95 -11.69 -7.09
C TYR A 535 -28.93 -10.57 -7.44
N ALA A 536 -29.08 -10.25 -8.72
CA ALA A 536 -30.08 -9.29 -9.19
C ALA A 536 -31.52 -9.73 -8.90
N ALA A 537 -31.84 -11.02 -9.08
CA ALA A 537 -33.16 -11.56 -8.80
C ALA A 537 -33.49 -11.57 -7.30
N GLU A 538 -32.50 -11.85 -6.44
CA GLU A 538 -32.67 -11.95 -4.99
C GLU A 538 -32.66 -10.60 -4.27
N HIS A 539 -31.80 -9.68 -4.72
CA HIS A 539 -31.52 -8.43 -4.01
C HIS A 539 -31.96 -7.17 -4.77
N GLY A 540 -32.35 -7.28 -6.04
CA GLY A 540 -32.65 -6.11 -6.88
C GLY A 540 -31.44 -5.21 -7.14
N GLN A 541 -30.22 -5.73 -6.94
CA GLN A 541 -28.96 -5.00 -7.08
C GLN A 541 -28.09 -5.62 -8.17
N TYR A 542 -27.29 -4.79 -8.85
CA TYR A 542 -26.59 -5.15 -10.08
C TYR A 542 -25.13 -4.73 -10.03
N GLN A 543 -24.29 -5.45 -10.76
CA GLN A 543 -22.93 -4.99 -11.06
C GLN A 543 -22.98 -3.59 -11.71
N THR A 544 -22.32 -2.60 -11.08
CA THR A 544 -22.42 -1.18 -11.45
C THR A 544 -21.27 -0.65 -12.30
N GLY A 545 -20.30 -1.50 -12.65
CA GLY A 545 -19.18 -1.19 -13.55
C GLY A 545 -18.70 -2.45 -14.29
N PRO A 546 -17.90 -2.31 -15.34
CA PRO A 546 -17.44 -3.47 -16.11
C PRO A 546 -16.52 -4.38 -15.28
N ILE A 547 -16.54 -5.68 -15.59
CA ILE A 547 -15.54 -6.63 -15.09
C ILE A 547 -14.41 -6.68 -16.12
N SER A 548 -13.18 -6.34 -15.71
CA SER A 548 -11.99 -6.48 -16.54
C SER A 548 -11.37 -7.87 -16.35
N LEU A 549 -11.06 -8.54 -17.45
CA LEU A 549 -10.25 -9.76 -17.48
C LEU A 549 -8.83 -9.37 -17.88
N ARG A 550 -7.88 -9.66 -16.99
CA ARG A 550 -6.45 -9.47 -17.23
C ARG A 550 -5.66 -10.76 -17.09
N PHE A 551 -4.78 -11.05 -18.02
CA PHE A 551 -4.00 -12.28 -18.08
C PHE A 551 -2.57 -12.02 -17.57
N VAL A 552 -2.16 -12.78 -16.57
CA VAL A 552 -0.90 -12.56 -15.84
C VAL A 552 -0.15 -13.87 -15.68
N LYS A 553 1.17 -13.82 -15.89
CA LYS A 553 2.04 -14.97 -15.66
C LYS A 553 2.05 -15.37 -14.18
N GLY A 554 2.19 -16.66 -13.91
CA GLY A 554 2.48 -17.18 -12.58
C GLY A 554 3.74 -16.54 -12.00
N SER A 555 3.74 -16.38 -10.68
CA SER A 555 4.71 -15.63 -9.90
C SER A 555 5.53 -16.55 -9.01
N LYS A 556 6.83 -16.25 -8.89
CA LYS A 556 7.70 -16.87 -7.90
C LYS A 556 7.58 -16.26 -6.50
N ALA A 557 6.93 -15.10 -6.37
CA ALA A 557 6.71 -14.47 -5.07
C ALA A 557 5.88 -15.40 -4.18
N LEU A 558 6.24 -15.53 -2.90
CA LEU A 558 5.60 -16.54 -2.04
C LEU A 558 4.12 -16.26 -1.74
N LEU A 559 3.69 -15.00 -1.89
CA LEU A 559 2.29 -14.57 -1.83
C LEU A 559 1.67 -14.31 -3.23
N GLY A 560 2.38 -14.63 -4.31
CA GLY A 560 1.89 -14.49 -5.68
C GLY A 560 1.06 -15.69 -6.14
N ASP A 561 0.36 -15.53 -7.26
CA ASP A 561 -0.33 -16.63 -7.92
C ASP A 561 0.70 -17.64 -8.47
N PRO A 562 0.65 -18.94 -8.13
CA PRO A 562 1.69 -19.89 -8.50
C PRO A 562 1.62 -20.37 -9.97
N VAL A 563 0.56 -20.00 -10.68
CA VAL A 563 0.27 -20.41 -12.06
C VAL A 563 -0.19 -19.21 -12.86
N ASP A 564 -0.19 -19.32 -14.19
CA ASP A 564 -0.77 -18.30 -15.06
C ASP A 564 -2.28 -18.17 -14.78
N VAL A 565 -2.74 -16.93 -14.59
CA VAL A 565 -4.11 -16.63 -14.13
C VAL A 565 -4.79 -15.58 -14.99
N CYS A 566 -6.11 -15.70 -15.11
CA CYS A 566 -7.00 -14.61 -15.44
C CYS A 566 -7.44 -13.93 -14.14
N LYS A 567 -7.20 -12.64 -14.05
CA LYS A 567 -7.59 -11.76 -12.96
C LYS A 567 -8.82 -10.98 -13.37
N PHE A 568 -9.93 -11.29 -12.73
CA PHE A 568 -11.21 -10.59 -12.86
C PHE A 568 -11.21 -9.38 -11.92
N GLU A 569 -10.91 -8.19 -12.46
CA GLU A 569 -11.07 -6.94 -11.74
C GLU A 569 -12.54 -6.48 -11.84
N ILE A 570 -13.24 -6.54 -10.71
CA ILE A 570 -14.66 -6.21 -10.56
C ILE A 570 -14.75 -4.75 -10.10
N ILE A 571 -15.23 -3.89 -11.00
CA ILE A 571 -15.27 -2.44 -10.80
C ILE A 571 -16.71 -2.03 -10.45
N PHE A 572 -16.87 -1.22 -9.41
CA PHE A 572 -18.16 -0.64 -9.04
C PHE A 572 -18.12 0.88 -9.17
N SER A 573 -19.16 1.44 -9.79
CA SER A 573 -19.44 2.87 -9.70
C SER A 573 -20.16 3.19 -8.39
N GLY A 574 -20.13 4.46 -8.00
CA GLY A 574 -20.59 4.90 -6.69
C GLY A 574 -19.53 4.70 -5.60
N ASN A 575 -19.60 5.50 -4.55
CA ASN A 575 -18.61 5.46 -3.46
C ASN A 575 -19.16 5.88 -2.09
N ASP A 576 -20.48 5.98 -1.92
CA ASP A 576 -21.07 6.21 -0.62
C ASP A 576 -21.07 4.93 0.24
N LYS A 577 -21.71 4.96 1.41
CA LYS A 577 -21.75 3.80 2.32
C LYS A 577 -22.56 2.63 1.75
N ALA A 578 -23.66 2.91 1.03
CA ALA A 578 -24.50 1.88 0.43
C ALA A 578 -23.77 1.22 -0.74
N ASP A 579 -23.11 2.01 -1.60
CA ASP A 579 -22.29 1.52 -2.70
C ASP A 579 -21.15 0.62 -2.21
N GLN A 580 -20.45 1.06 -1.16
CA GLN A 580 -19.38 0.28 -0.54
C GLN A 580 -19.88 -1.04 0.05
N ALA A 581 -21.06 -1.05 0.67
CA ALA A 581 -21.66 -2.26 1.20
C ALA A 581 -22.08 -3.22 0.07
N HIS A 582 -22.69 -2.68 -0.99
CA HIS A 582 -23.07 -3.42 -2.18
C HIS A 582 -21.85 -4.06 -2.87
N ALA A 583 -20.79 -3.28 -3.11
CA ALA A 583 -19.55 -3.74 -3.72
C ALA A 583 -18.92 -4.91 -2.94
N LYS A 584 -18.87 -4.82 -1.61
CA LYS A 584 -18.39 -5.91 -0.74
C LYS A 584 -19.27 -7.15 -0.85
N ALA A 585 -20.59 -6.99 -0.77
CA ALA A 585 -21.53 -8.10 -0.78
C ALA A 585 -21.52 -8.86 -2.13
N LEU A 586 -21.56 -8.14 -3.25
CA LEU A 586 -21.53 -8.76 -4.57
C LEU A 586 -20.16 -9.39 -4.88
N THR A 587 -19.06 -8.74 -4.44
CA THR A 587 -17.72 -9.36 -4.51
C THR A 587 -17.66 -10.67 -3.72
N ALA A 588 -18.22 -10.71 -2.51
CA ALA A 588 -18.27 -11.93 -1.70
C ALA A 588 -19.11 -13.03 -2.38
N ALA A 589 -20.24 -12.68 -3.00
CA ALA A 589 -21.06 -13.62 -3.76
C ALA A 589 -20.29 -14.24 -4.94
N TYR A 590 -19.63 -13.40 -5.76
CA TYR A 590 -18.79 -13.87 -6.86
C TYR A 590 -17.66 -14.77 -6.38
N THR A 591 -16.94 -14.35 -5.34
CA THR A 591 -15.78 -15.10 -4.86
C THR A 591 -16.21 -16.46 -4.28
N LYS A 592 -17.33 -16.51 -3.55
CA LYS A 592 -17.90 -17.75 -3.02
C LYS A 592 -18.33 -18.70 -4.15
N ALA A 593 -19.01 -18.19 -5.19
CA ALA A 593 -19.43 -19.00 -6.32
C ALA A 593 -18.23 -19.56 -7.10
N LEU A 594 -17.21 -18.74 -7.34
CA LEU A 594 -15.97 -19.17 -7.98
C LEU A 594 -15.25 -20.22 -7.13
N ALA A 595 -15.12 -20.02 -5.82
CA ALA A 595 -14.46 -20.99 -4.94
C ALA A 595 -15.25 -22.30 -4.80
N ALA A 596 -16.58 -22.27 -4.93
CA ALA A 596 -17.38 -23.49 -4.99
C ALA A 596 -17.05 -24.35 -6.22
N LYS A 597 -16.67 -23.71 -7.34
CA LYS A 597 -16.30 -24.40 -8.59
C LYS A 597 -14.82 -24.76 -8.67
N PHE A 598 -13.93 -23.84 -8.32
CA PHE A 598 -12.47 -23.96 -8.51
C PHE A 598 -11.70 -24.19 -7.21
N GLY A 599 -12.38 -24.31 -6.06
CA GLY A 599 -11.76 -24.66 -4.79
C GLY A 599 -10.65 -23.69 -4.36
N ASN A 600 -9.44 -24.22 -4.18
CA ASN A 600 -8.28 -23.48 -3.68
C ASN A 600 -7.52 -22.71 -4.76
N ASP A 601 -7.94 -22.80 -6.03
CA ASP A 601 -7.31 -22.05 -7.11
C ASP A 601 -7.78 -20.59 -7.20
N VAL A 602 -8.81 -20.23 -6.43
CA VAL A 602 -9.35 -18.86 -6.35
C VAL A 602 -8.60 -18.04 -5.30
N ARG A 603 -7.99 -16.93 -5.75
CA ARG A 603 -7.18 -16.02 -4.93
C ARG A 603 -7.62 -14.56 -5.10
N PHE A 604 -7.32 -13.70 -4.13
CA PHE A 604 -7.65 -12.26 -4.19
C PHE A 604 -6.38 -11.40 -4.30
N HIS A 605 -6.55 -10.13 -4.68
CA HIS A 605 -5.45 -9.16 -4.79
C HIS A 605 -5.26 -8.35 -3.49
N PHE A 606 -4.06 -8.39 -2.88
CA PHE A 606 -3.77 -7.76 -1.58
C PHE A 606 -3.94 -6.24 -1.53
N GLY A 607 -3.84 -5.55 -2.67
CA GLY A 607 -4.06 -4.09 -2.77
C GLY A 607 -5.52 -3.67 -2.95
N GLN A 608 -6.45 -4.60 -3.16
CA GLN A 608 -7.85 -4.32 -3.49
C GLN A 608 -8.80 -4.82 -2.38
N LEU A 609 -10.11 -4.72 -2.59
CA LEU A 609 -11.08 -5.25 -1.63
C LEU A 609 -10.87 -6.76 -1.45
N ALA A 610 -10.61 -7.15 -0.20
CA ALA A 610 -10.54 -8.56 0.18
C ALA A 610 -11.98 -9.10 0.34
N PRO A 611 -12.33 -10.20 -0.34
CA PRO A 611 -13.61 -10.87 -0.12
C PRO A 611 -13.68 -11.46 1.29
N GLU A 612 -14.84 -11.40 1.92
CA GLU A 612 -15.05 -11.91 3.27
C GLU A 612 -14.63 -13.39 3.39
N GLY A 613 -13.75 -13.69 4.35
CA GLY A 613 -13.24 -15.04 4.62
C GLY A 613 -12.08 -15.49 3.72
N PHE A 614 -11.73 -14.73 2.68
CA PHE A 614 -10.63 -15.06 1.77
C PHE A 614 -9.26 -14.57 2.25
N ASP A 615 -9.25 -13.64 3.20
CA ASP A 615 -8.09 -13.07 3.89
C ASP A 615 -7.87 -13.69 5.28
N SER A 616 -8.23 -14.97 5.44
CA SER A 616 -7.91 -15.73 6.65
C SER A 616 -6.61 -16.51 6.51
N LYS A 617 -5.87 -16.68 7.61
CA LYS A 617 -4.67 -17.55 7.65
C LYS A 617 -4.92 -18.95 7.09
N ALA A 618 -6.06 -19.56 7.43
CA ALA A 618 -6.45 -20.88 6.94
C ALA A 618 -6.63 -20.89 5.42
N ARG A 619 -7.31 -19.88 4.86
CA ARG A 619 -7.48 -19.76 3.40
C ARG A 619 -6.13 -19.56 2.72
N LEU A 620 -5.31 -18.62 3.19
CA LEU A 620 -4.00 -18.36 2.57
C LEU A 620 -3.10 -19.60 2.59
N ASN A 621 -3.08 -20.35 3.70
CA ASN A 621 -2.34 -21.60 3.78
C ASN A 621 -2.86 -22.67 2.80
N ALA A 622 -4.17 -22.69 2.52
CA ALA A 622 -4.78 -23.64 1.61
C ALA A 622 -4.60 -23.26 0.12
N THR A 623 -4.48 -21.97 -0.20
CA THR A 623 -4.45 -21.48 -1.59
C THR A 623 -3.07 -21.06 -2.09
N LEU A 624 -2.14 -20.72 -1.20
CA LEU A 624 -0.79 -20.25 -1.55
C LEU A 624 0.27 -21.27 -1.09
N PRO A 625 0.86 -22.04 -2.01
CA PRO A 625 1.89 -23.03 -1.67
C PRO A 625 3.09 -22.45 -0.90
N GLY A 626 3.44 -21.18 -1.19
CA GLY A 626 4.54 -20.47 -0.54
C GLY A 626 4.23 -19.90 0.86
N PHE A 627 2.99 -20.01 1.35
CA PHE A 627 2.54 -19.27 2.53
C PHE A 627 3.27 -19.64 3.82
N GLY A 628 3.47 -20.94 4.10
CA GLY A 628 4.19 -21.38 5.30
C GLY A 628 5.61 -20.80 5.34
N LYS A 629 6.33 -20.94 4.23
CA LYS A 629 7.67 -20.38 4.06
C LYS A 629 7.68 -18.85 4.16
N PHE A 630 6.69 -18.17 3.59
CA PHE A 630 6.52 -16.73 3.77
C PHE A 630 6.38 -16.35 5.25
N GLN A 631 5.56 -17.08 6.02
CA GLN A 631 5.40 -16.82 7.45
C GLN A 631 6.72 -16.97 8.20
N ASP A 632 7.50 -18.01 7.89
CA ASP A 632 8.80 -18.26 8.51
C ASP A 632 9.79 -17.13 8.23
N VAL A 633 9.89 -16.69 6.97
CA VAL A 633 10.74 -15.54 6.61
C VAL A 633 10.24 -14.26 7.29
N ARG A 634 8.95 -13.94 7.21
CA ARG A 634 8.38 -12.73 7.80
C ARG A 634 8.68 -12.63 9.30
N ARG A 635 8.59 -13.72 10.06
CA ARG A 635 8.91 -13.74 11.49
C ARG A 635 10.38 -13.44 11.78
N GLN A 636 11.30 -13.70 10.85
CA GLN A 636 12.71 -13.33 11.02
C GLN A 636 12.91 -11.81 10.94
N PHE A 637 12.08 -11.11 10.16
CA PHE A 637 12.13 -9.66 10.02
C PHE A 637 11.32 -8.93 11.09
N ASP A 638 10.16 -9.47 11.47
CA ASP A 638 9.25 -8.90 12.47
C ASP A 638 8.69 -10.00 13.39
N PRO A 639 9.47 -10.49 14.37
CA PRO A 639 9.05 -11.55 15.28
C PRO A 639 7.91 -11.11 16.21
N SER A 640 7.82 -9.82 16.52
CA SER A 640 6.79 -9.24 17.40
C SER A 640 5.46 -8.93 16.70
N GLY A 641 5.40 -8.98 15.37
CA GLY A 641 4.22 -8.54 14.62
C GLY A 641 3.97 -7.04 14.73
N ARG A 642 5.02 -6.23 14.88
CA ARG A 642 4.98 -4.76 14.96
C ARG A 642 4.45 -4.14 13.67
N MET A 643 4.68 -4.78 12.53
CA MET A 643 4.25 -4.35 11.21
C MET A 643 2.88 -4.90 10.81
N LEU A 644 2.26 -5.74 11.65
CA LEU A 644 0.94 -6.33 11.41
C LEU A 644 -0.14 -5.45 12.04
N ASN A 645 -0.98 -4.82 11.22
CA ASN A 645 -2.21 -4.22 11.72
C ASN A 645 -3.30 -5.29 11.95
N ALA A 646 -4.45 -4.89 12.51
CA ALA A 646 -5.54 -5.81 12.85
C ALA A 646 -6.03 -6.69 11.69
N TRP A 647 -5.99 -6.18 10.45
CA TRP A 647 -6.33 -6.99 9.26
C TRP A 647 -5.23 -8.02 8.95
N GLN A 648 -3.98 -7.62 9.06
CA GLN A 648 -2.83 -8.48 8.81
C GLN A 648 -2.59 -9.52 9.90
N GLU A 649 -2.99 -9.26 11.13
CA GLU A 649 -2.95 -10.26 12.21
C GLU A 649 -3.88 -11.44 11.93
N GLN A 650 -5.01 -11.24 11.25
CA GLN A 650 -5.91 -12.33 10.87
C GLN A 650 -5.29 -13.27 9.82
N MET A 651 -4.39 -12.73 8.99
CA MET A 651 -3.66 -13.47 7.96
C MET A 651 -2.35 -14.07 8.50
N PHE A 652 -1.56 -13.29 9.22
CA PHE A 652 -0.16 -13.57 9.51
C PHE A 652 0.15 -13.74 11.01
N GLY A 653 -0.82 -13.50 11.89
CA GLY A 653 -0.71 -13.67 13.34
C GLY A 653 -0.32 -15.07 13.78
#